data_AF-A0A6A5ZDR7-F1
#
_entry.id   AF-A0A6A5ZDR7-F1
#
_cell.length_a   1.000
_cell.length_b   1.000
_cell.length_c   1.000
_cell.angle_alpha   90.00
_cell.angle_beta   90.00
_cell.angle_gamma   90.00
#
_symmetry.space_group_name_H-M   'P 1'
#
loop_
_entity.id
_entity.type
_entity.pdbx_description
1 polymer ?
#
loop_
_entity_poly.entity_id
_entity_poly.type
_entity_poly.pdbx_seq_one_letter_code
_entity_poly.pdbx_strand_id
1 'polypeptide(L)'
;MAGFRVLMGVMTALSILLTVGRFVLRWRKLRRLGWDDMLNALAAVLVIPFIVVSDSYMAYDLELQRYIWGLREAPPSAPDPKKVAERELVVTLLFWTIIYVVKASFLALYWYLFEVSTRFRIAWAVAAALTTVSYGITCLSSLWECGSPSKLFNNIMVLPIAMVTSRMLSLELPQRIGLVVVFALVLVDISFDICRTVYALTPTLSIGTNLNGVWTILEPTIAVVVCALPHYRSVLCQSKRRSTFATRPSFTKSASEPTVVPLEMNDASTYSLHSRVNERAADLSAPSLTGLQDRRLYTPTTITMMRASQIALFSGSLSILASVASARVTCNDTWSPITADAFTKALHPGWNPGNTLDAVPDETSWGNPQLVNSTFTNARKVGFKGIRLPVTWNDHMLKQSPWTVDAAWIQRVSDIVEMVTSNGLYVMVNAHHDSWEAFDLAATGANYTQFEDRFYSLWYQIGTKLACKSSMVGFEPLNEPTGSTAEHAAELNKLQAIFLKAINDAGGFNPTRVVVLGGLGDNSEHLAQWFEPPPSNYSNPYALTFHYYSPWDFTAIAWGKTIWGSDADKAAVEADFAAVHGNFTDIPVIVGEFGVDSKTTETAARWKWFDHVVRTGNKYNYTMMLWDTSIHFVADSPQPWEDPTALDILLNAAQGTENALADSTEDGSAIEQSSSAYIFHRVETPVIDQNLPFIWNNNKLSSIRVSEPGKIPYNLVEGDHYTLNSPNITFKAAFLSTLFPVNSIVGFKANVTLNFSPGADLILQAVQWDTPQPASTDYVIHPPSQNTDLYIPFEFKGLNKVATVKAQMINSSYLLDDWTQWLGPLQQGRLTYQSHWDFDSGGITVKSVVLQAVLQANQTSALTFEFFPRVHRNGVNFTIGLRDP
;
A
#
# COMPACT_ATOMS: atom_id res chain seq x y z
N MET A 1 3.16 -24.13 26.72
CA MET A 1 3.80 -23.40 27.85
C MET A 1 4.74 -24.24 28.71
N ALA A 2 4.38 -25.45 29.20
CA ALA A 2 5.36 -26.35 29.83
C ALA A 2 6.57 -26.64 28.91
N GLY A 3 6.31 -26.83 27.61
CA GLY A 3 7.36 -26.97 26.59
C GLY A 3 8.30 -25.76 26.46
N PHE A 4 7.85 -24.55 26.79
CA PHE A 4 8.67 -23.33 26.68
C PHE A 4 9.70 -23.24 27.83
N ARG A 5 9.25 -23.41 29.07
CA ARG A 5 10.15 -23.49 30.24
C ARG A 5 11.09 -24.68 30.16
N VAL A 6 10.62 -25.81 29.62
CA VAL A 6 11.46 -26.98 29.36
C VAL A 6 12.52 -26.66 28.31
N LEU A 7 12.16 -26.00 27.21
CA LEU A 7 13.11 -25.61 26.17
C LEU A 7 14.19 -24.65 26.70
N MET A 8 13.81 -23.64 27.49
CA MET A 8 14.76 -22.72 28.13
C MET A 8 15.74 -23.46 29.06
N GLY A 9 15.23 -24.37 29.89
CA GLY A 9 16.05 -25.18 30.79
C GLY A 9 17.00 -26.11 30.02
N VAL A 10 16.52 -26.74 28.95
CA VAL A 10 17.33 -27.65 28.10
C VAL A 10 18.45 -26.88 27.39
N MET A 11 18.16 -25.72 26.80
CA MET A 11 19.16 -24.93 26.07
C MET A 11 20.23 -24.33 27.00
N THR A 12 19.82 -23.89 28.19
CA THR A 12 20.75 -23.42 29.23
C THR A 12 21.64 -24.55 29.75
N ALA A 13 21.07 -25.73 29.99
CA ALA A 13 21.86 -26.89 30.39
C ALA A 13 22.85 -27.29 29.27
N LEU A 14 22.42 -27.26 28.01
CA LEU A 14 23.25 -27.57 26.86
C LEU A 14 24.41 -26.59 26.70
N SER A 15 24.17 -25.29 26.84
CA SER A 15 25.22 -24.26 26.75
C SER A 15 26.28 -24.45 27.82
N ILE A 16 25.87 -24.68 29.08
CA ILE A 16 26.79 -24.95 30.20
C ILE A 16 27.58 -26.24 29.96
N LEU A 17 26.93 -27.34 29.57
CA LEU A 17 27.60 -28.63 29.33
C LEU A 17 28.62 -28.54 28.18
N LEU A 18 28.31 -27.82 27.11
CA LEU A 18 29.23 -27.63 25.98
C LEU A 18 30.39 -26.67 26.33
N THR A 19 30.15 -25.65 27.14
CA THR A 19 31.25 -24.83 27.67
C THR A 19 32.16 -25.66 28.58
N VAL A 20 31.61 -26.43 29.52
CA VAL A 20 32.40 -27.30 30.43
C VAL A 20 33.20 -28.34 29.64
N GLY A 21 32.60 -28.99 28.64
CA GLY A 21 33.32 -29.97 27.83
C GLY A 21 34.41 -29.32 26.95
N ARG A 22 34.23 -28.08 26.47
CA ARG A 22 35.29 -27.29 25.83
C ARG A 22 36.47 -27.10 26.78
N PHE A 23 36.23 -26.73 28.04
CA PHE A 23 37.27 -26.62 29.07
C PHE A 23 38.03 -27.94 29.27
N VAL A 24 37.29 -29.05 29.46
CA VAL A 24 37.90 -30.37 29.71
C VAL A 24 38.75 -30.81 28.51
N LEU A 25 38.26 -30.61 27.28
CA LEU A 25 38.99 -30.99 26.07
C LEU A 25 40.27 -30.16 25.90
N ARG A 26 40.19 -28.85 26.12
CA ARG A 26 41.35 -27.97 25.97
C ARG A 26 42.37 -28.19 27.08
N TRP A 27 41.92 -28.42 28.31
CA TRP A 27 42.78 -28.79 29.43
C TRP A 27 43.49 -30.14 29.18
N ARG A 28 42.77 -31.16 28.69
CA ARG A 28 43.36 -32.46 28.36
C ARG A 28 44.38 -32.40 27.22
N LYS A 29 44.16 -31.56 26.21
CA LYS A 29 45.04 -31.49 25.03
C LYS A 29 46.19 -30.51 25.16
N LEU A 30 45.97 -29.35 25.77
CA LEU A 30 46.90 -28.23 25.76
C LEU A 30 47.37 -27.81 27.16
N ARG A 31 46.72 -28.29 28.23
CA ARG A 31 46.96 -27.89 29.65
C ARG A 31 47.01 -26.37 29.89
N ARG A 32 46.40 -25.59 29.01
CA ARG A 32 46.35 -24.13 29.06
C ARG A 32 45.00 -23.67 28.53
N LEU A 33 44.42 -22.69 29.22
CA LEU A 33 43.16 -22.06 28.84
C LEU A 33 43.46 -20.72 28.18
N GLY A 34 42.75 -20.42 27.09
CA GLY A 34 42.87 -19.17 26.35
C GLY A 34 41.83 -18.15 26.81
N TRP A 35 42.04 -16.89 26.41
CA TRP A 35 41.07 -15.82 26.63
C TRP A 35 39.70 -16.11 26.00
N ASP A 36 39.69 -16.85 24.88
CA ASP A 36 38.46 -17.26 24.23
C ASP A 36 37.64 -18.26 25.07
N ASP A 37 38.28 -19.13 25.88
CA ASP A 37 37.53 -20.00 26.82
C ASP A 37 36.98 -19.20 27.99
N MET A 38 37.76 -18.26 28.54
CA MET A 38 37.34 -17.41 29.65
C MET A 38 36.10 -16.57 29.28
N LEU A 39 36.09 -16.01 28.07
CA LEU A 39 34.97 -15.23 27.56
C LEU A 39 33.75 -16.12 27.26
N ASN A 40 33.93 -17.33 26.72
CA ASN A 40 32.81 -18.26 26.55
C ASN A 40 32.22 -18.71 27.89
N ALA A 41 33.05 -18.90 28.93
CA ALA A 41 32.59 -19.17 30.29
C ALA A 41 31.78 -18.02 30.86
N LEU A 42 32.26 -16.78 30.68
CA LEU A 42 31.54 -15.58 31.12
C LEU A 42 30.17 -15.48 30.44
N ALA A 43 30.09 -15.71 29.13
CA ALA A 43 28.81 -15.75 28.42
C ALA A 43 27.87 -16.83 28.97
N ALA A 44 28.37 -18.06 29.22
CA ALA A 44 27.58 -19.15 29.78
C ALA A 44 27.06 -18.85 31.20
N VAL A 45 27.84 -18.14 32.02
CA VAL A 45 27.41 -17.70 33.35
C VAL A 45 26.34 -16.61 33.26
N LEU A 46 26.47 -15.65 32.33
CA LEU A 46 25.53 -14.55 32.15
C LEU A 46 24.16 -15.01 31.59
N VAL A 47 24.09 -16.15 30.92
CA VAL A 47 22.82 -16.77 30.50
C VAL A 47 21.91 -17.08 31.69
N ILE A 48 22.46 -17.43 32.85
CA ILE A 48 21.68 -17.81 34.04
C ILE A 48 20.81 -16.64 34.55
N PRO A 49 21.36 -15.48 34.92
CA PRO A 49 20.54 -14.34 35.32
C PRO A 49 19.63 -13.84 34.18
N PHE A 50 20.06 -13.94 32.93
CA PHE A 50 19.24 -13.58 31.77
C PHE A 50 17.93 -14.39 31.70
N ILE A 51 18.02 -15.72 31.84
CA ILE A 51 16.84 -16.60 31.81
C ILE A 51 15.93 -16.37 33.02
N VAL A 52 16.51 -16.19 34.20
CA VAL A 52 15.75 -15.97 35.45
C VAL A 52 14.94 -14.68 35.38
N VAL A 53 15.55 -13.58 34.91
CA VAL A 53 14.84 -12.30 34.79
C VAL A 53 13.82 -12.35 33.65
N SER A 54 14.14 -13.01 32.52
CA SER A 54 13.23 -13.15 31.39
C SER A 54 11.97 -13.96 31.72
N ASP A 55 12.08 -15.06 32.47
CA ASP A 55 10.91 -15.83 32.95
C ASP A 55 10.03 -15.00 33.90
N SER A 56 10.65 -14.11 34.70
CA SER A 56 9.93 -13.21 35.60
C SER A 56 9.26 -12.02 34.89
N TYR A 57 9.81 -11.58 33.76
CA TYR A 57 9.27 -10.49 32.93
C TYR A 57 8.02 -10.97 32.18
N MET A 58 8.09 -12.14 31.53
CA MET A 58 6.97 -12.69 30.76
C MET A 58 5.80 -13.24 31.61
N ALA A 59 5.94 -13.26 32.94
CA ALA A 59 4.96 -13.83 33.86
C ALA A 59 3.58 -13.15 33.80
N TYR A 60 3.51 -11.86 33.47
CA TYR A 60 2.23 -11.14 33.32
C TYR A 60 1.52 -11.50 32.01
N ASP A 61 2.23 -11.45 30.88
CA ASP A 61 1.68 -11.83 29.57
C ASP A 61 1.16 -13.27 29.57
N LEU A 62 1.86 -14.14 30.31
CA LEU A 62 1.44 -15.51 30.59
C LEU A 62 0.06 -15.61 31.27
N GLU A 63 -0.19 -14.79 32.28
CA GLU A 63 -1.47 -14.77 33.00
C GLU A 63 -2.58 -14.08 32.20
N LEU A 64 -2.23 -13.10 31.36
CA LEU A 64 -3.18 -12.42 30.47
C LEU A 64 -3.65 -13.35 29.35
N GLN A 65 -2.74 -14.14 28.76
CA GLN A 65 -3.08 -15.14 27.75
C GLN A 65 -3.96 -16.26 28.31
N ARG A 66 -3.75 -16.66 29.57
CA ARG A 66 -4.64 -17.61 30.26
C ARG A 66 -6.06 -17.08 30.40
N TYR A 67 -6.23 -15.78 30.63
CA TYR A 67 -7.54 -15.14 30.64
C TYR A 67 -8.17 -15.09 29.22
N ILE A 68 -7.41 -14.68 28.21
CA ILE A 68 -7.88 -14.62 26.81
C ILE A 68 -8.33 -16.00 26.29
N TRP A 69 -7.65 -17.07 26.69
CA TRP A 69 -8.03 -18.45 26.32
C TRP A 69 -9.11 -19.07 27.22
N GLY A 70 -9.74 -18.28 28.11
CA GLY A 70 -10.81 -18.76 28.98
C GLY A 70 -10.37 -19.75 30.07
N LEU A 71 -9.05 -19.87 30.32
CA LEU A 71 -8.47 -20.72 31.36
C LEU A 71 -8.40 -20.01 32.73
N ARG A 72 -8.81 -18.74 32.80
CA ARG A 72 -8.88 -17.91 34.01
C ARG A 72 -10.15 -17.07 33.93
N GLU A 73 -10.89 -16.95 35.03
CA GLU A 73 -12.19 -16.24 35.06
C GLU A 73 -12.06 -14.71 35.11
N ALA A 74 -10.93 -14.19 35.59
CA ALA A 74 -10.69 -12.76 35.72
C ALA A 74 -9.35 -12.35 35.06
N PRO A 75 -9.18 -11.11 34.61
CA PRO A 75 -7.90 -10.62 34.11
C PRO A 75 -6.88 -10.47 35.26
N PRO A 76 -5.56 -10.67 35.01
CA PRO A 76 -4.54 -10.44 36.02
C PRO A 76 -4.44 -8.95 36.36
N SER A 77 -4.16 -8.63 37.63
CA SER A 77 -3.92 -7.25 38.08
C SER A 77 -2.75 -6.64 37.29
N ALA A 78 -2.95 -5.44 36.74
CA ALA A 78 -1.92 -4.74 35.98
C ALA A 78 -0.60 -4.66 36.77
N PRO A 79 0.54 -4.99 36.15
CA PRO A 79 1.82 -4.97 36.84
C PRO A 79 2.24 -3.52 37.09
N ASP A 80 3.00 -3.30 38.15
CA ASP A 80 3.61 -2.00 38.45
C ASP A 80 4.50 -1.57 37.26
N PRO A 81 4.17 -0.47 36.55
CA PRO A 81 4.88 -0.05 35.35
C PRO A 81 6.38 0.14 35.60
N LYS A 82 6.75 0.59 36.81
CA LYS A 82 8.14 0.82 37.18
C LYS A 82 8.93 -0.50 37.25
N LYS A 83 8.31 -1.54 37.80
CA LYS A 83 8.95 -2.88 37.89
C LYS A 83 9.04 -3.59 36.55
N VAL A 84 8.12 -3.31 35.63
CA VAL A 84 8.17 -3.82 34.26
C VAL A 84 9.34 -3.19 33.52
N ALA A 85 9.46 -1.86 33.56
CA ALA A 85 10.56 -1.13 32.93
C ALA A 85 11.93 -1.52 33.52
N GLU A 86 12.05 -1.68 34.84
CA GLU A 86 13.30 -2.14 35.49
C GLU A 86 13.72 -3.54 35.01
N ARG A 87 12.76 -4.46 34.84
CA ARG A 87 13.05 -5.83 34.35
C ARG A 87 13.40 -5.85 32.88
N GLU A 88 12.70 -5.08 32.07
CA GLU A 88 12.94 -4.94 30.63
C GLU A 88 14.34 -4.39 30.34
N LEU A 89 14.76 -3.38 31.09
CA LEU A 89 16.11 -2.83 31.01
C LEU A 89 17.18 -3.88 31.35
N VAL A 90 16.97 -4.65 32.42
CA VAL A 90 17.92 -5.70 32.84
C VAL A 90 18.00 -6.84 31.80
N VAL A 91 16.86 -7.26 31.23
CA VAL A 91 16.83 -8.29 30.16
C VAL A 91 17.59 -7.78 28.93
N THR A 92 17.35 -6.54 28.52
CA THR A 92 17.98 -5.92 27.35
C THR A 92 19.49 -5.79 27.52
N LEU A 93 19.96 -5.32 28.69
CA LEU A 93 21.40 -5.20 28.97
C LEU A 93 22.09 -6.57 29.01
N LEU A 94 21.48 -7.57 29.65
CA LEU A 94 22.04 -8.92 29.72
C LEU A 94 22.10 -9.58 28.33
N PHE A 95 21.07 -9.41 27.50
CA PHE A 95 21.01 -9.91 26.13
C PHE A 95 22.21 -9.40 25.32
N TRP A 96 22.39 -8.08 25.22
CA TRP A 96 23.47 -7.49 24.45
C TRP A 96 24.84 -7.87 25.03
N THR A 97 24.99 -7.88 26.35
CA THR A 97 26.24 -8.28 27.00
C THR A 97 26.65 -9.70 26.61
N ILE A 98 25.72 -10.67 26.61
CA ILE A 98 26.02 -12.06 26.24
C ILE A 98 26.52 -12.15 24.79
N ILE A 99 25.81 -11.52 23.84
CA ILE A 99 26.18 -11.54 22.41
C ILE A 99 27.56 -10.92 22.19
N TYR A 100 27.86 -9.79 22.82
CA TYR A 100 29.14 -9.12 22.67
C TYR A 100 30.30 -9.86 23.37
N VAL A 101 30.05 -10.56 24.48
CA VAL A 101 31.04 -11.45 25.11
C VAL A 101 31.32 -12.67 24.21
N VAL A 102 30.32 -13.21 23.53
CA VAL A 102 30.51 -14.27 22.52
C VAL A 102 31.35 -13.77 21.34
N LYS A 103 31.07 -12.57 20.82
CA LYS A 103 31.88 -11.92 19.76
C LYS A 103 33.33 -11.72 20.22
N ALA A 104 33.53 -11.27 21.45
CA ALA A 104 34.87 -11.13 22.04
C ALA A 104 35.60 -12.48 22.16
N SER A 105 34.89 -13.57 22.51
CA SER A 105 35.45 -14.92 22.51
C SER A 105 35.94 -15.35 21.12
N PHE A 106 35.16 -15.09 20.07
CA PHE A 106 35.57 -15.37 18.69
C PHE A 106 36.76 -14.50 18.24
N LEU A 107 36.77 -13.21 18.57
CA LEU A 107 37.90 -12.34 18.29
C LEU A 107 39.18 -12.83 19.00
N ALA A 108 39.08 -13.24 20.26
CA ALA A 108 40.21 -13.84 20.98
C ALA A 108 40.69 -15.14 20.31
N LEU A 109 39.77 -15.98 19.82
CA LEU A 109 40.12 -17.20 19.06
C LEU A 109 40.82 -16.86 17.73
N TYR A 110 40.32 -15.88 16.99
CA TYR A 110 40.90 -15.44 15.71
C TYR A 110 42.27 -14.80 15.88
N TRP A 111 42.52 -14.10 16.98
CA TRP A 111 43.84 -13.57 17.30
C TRP A 111 44.89 -14.68 17.33
N TYR A 112 44.58 -15.82 17.97
CA TYR A 112 45.47 -16.97 18.03
C TYR A 112 45.55 -17.74 16.70
N LEU A 113 44.45 -17.82 15.94
CA LEU A 113 44.40 -18.61 14.71
C LEU A 113 45.21 -17.97 13.56
N PHE A 114 45.42 -16.65 13.59
CA PHE A 114 45.97 -15.88 12.48
C PHE A 114 47.19 -15.04 12.86
N GLU A 115 47.97 -15.53 13.82
CA GLU A 115 49.20 -14.90 14.32
C GLU A 115 50.23 -14.59 13.21
N VAL A 116 50.09 -15.21 12.04
CA VAL A 116 51.06 -15.28 10.94
C VAL A 116 51.04 -14.06 9.99
N SER A 117 50.02 -13.19 10.02
CA SER A 117 49.89 -12.07 9.06
C SER A 117 49.63 -10.71 9.71
N THR A 118 50.51 -9.75 9.43
CA THR A 118 50.39 -8.34 9.88
C THR A 118 49.13 -7.66 9.34
N ARG A 119 48.72 -8.01 8.11
CA ARG A 119 47.47 -7.49 7.50
C ARG A 119 46.25 -8.02 8.23
N PHE A 120 46.30 -9.27 8.68
CA PHE A 120 45.24 -9.83 9.50
C PHE A 120 45.18 -9.18 10.88
N ARG A 121 46.32 -8.87 11.51
CA ARG A 121 46.34 -8.14 12.79
C ARG A 121 45.72 -6.75 12.69
N ILE A 122 45.93 -6.04 11.59
CA ILE A 122 45.28 -4.74 11.34
C ILE A 122 43.77 -4.93 11.18
N ALA A 123 43.33 -5.88 10.36
CA ALA A 123 41.91 -6.16 10.15
C ALA A 123 41.21 -6.62 11.44
N TRP A 124 41.90 -7.43 12.25
CA TRP A 124 41.44 -7.83 13.57
C TRP A 124 41.35 -6.65 14.54
N ALA A 125 42.36 -5.76 14.57
CA ALA A 125 42.35 -4.59 15.47
C ALA A 125 41.20 -3.64 15.11
N VAL A 126 40.94 -3.45 13.82
CA VAL A 126 39.77 -2.71 13.32
C VAL A 126 38.48 -3.38 13.78
N ALA A 127 38.32 -4.69 13.56
CA ALA A 127 37.12 -5.42 13.98
C ALA A 127 36.91 -5.41 15.50
N ALA A 128 37.99 -5.51 16.29
CA ALA A 128 37.94 -5.44 17.75
C ALA A 128 37.52 -4.04 18.23
N ALA A 129 38.12 -2.98 17.69
CA ALA A 129 37.76 -1.60 18.02
C ALA A 129 36.28 -1.32 17.70
N LEU A 130 35.82 -1.75 16.52
CA LEU A 130 34.42 -1.60 16.11
C LEU A 130 33.46 -2.40 16.97
N THR A 131 33.83 -3.62 17.37
CA THR A 131 33.02 -4.44 18.29
C THR A 131 32.91 -3.79 19.67
N THR A 132 33.99 -3.19 20.19
CA THR A 132 33.97 -2.48 21.47
C THR A 132 33.16 -1.18 21.41
N VAL A 133 33.33 -0.38 20.36
CA VAL A 133 32.56 0.85 20.17
C VAL A 133 31.07 0.55 20.00
N SER A 134 30.73 -0.44 19.17
CA SER A 134 29.35 -0.85 18.95
C SER A 134 28.69 -1.35 20.26
N TYR A 135 29.39 -2.15 21.08
CA TYR A 135 28.90 -2.53 22.41
C TYR A 135 28.57 -1.32 23.30
N GLY A 136 29.47 -0.34 23.36
CA GLY A 136 29.27 0.88 24.15
C GLY A 136 28.04 1.66 23.70
N ILE A 137 27.86 1.80 22.38
CA ILE A 137 26.71 2.51 21.80
C ILE A 137 25.42 1.73 22.05
N THR A 138 25.41 0.40 21.95
CA THR A 138 24.20 -0.42 22.20
C THR A 138 23.78 -0.40 23.68
N CYS A 139 24.75 -0.44 24.61
CA CYS A 139 24.45 -0.31 26.03
C CYS A 139 23.97 1.10 26.38
N LEU A 140 24.54 2.15 25.77
CA LEU A 140 24.09 3.53 25.98
C LEU A 140 22.72 3.80 25.33
N SER A 141 22.42 3.23 24.17
CA SER A 141 21.11 3.37 23.52
C SER A 141 20.02 2.69 24.34
N SER A 142 20.34 1.60 25.05
CA SER A 142 19.42 0.93 25.98
C SER A 142 19.07 1.79 27.20
N LEU A 143 19.78 2.90 27.43
CA LEU A 143 19.53 3.85 28.53
C LEU A 143 18.84 5.15 28.07
N TRP A 144 18.63 5.34 26.77
CA TRP A 144 18.23 6.60 26.13
C TRP A 144 17.00 6.44 25.22
N GLU A 145 15.90 5.90 25.73
CA GLU A 145 14.62 5.84 25.01
C GLU A 145 13.95 7.23 24.89
N CYS A 146 14.55 8.08 24.07
CA CYS A 146 13.94 9.24 23.41
C CYS A 146 14.71 9.50 22.10
N GLY A 147 14.09 9.15 20.96
CA GLY A 147 14.54 9.57 19.62
C GLY A 147 15.48 8.61 18.89
N SER A 148 15.19 8.38 17.61
CA SER A 148 15.77 7.35 16.73
C SER A 148 17.30 7.33 16.68
N PRO A 149 17.93 6.14 16.77
CA PRO A 149 19.26 5.90 16.24
C PRO A 149 19.26 4.77 15.19
N SER A 150 18.49 4.90 14.11
CA SER A 150 18.38 3.86 13.06
C SER A 150 19.51 3.83 12.03
N LYS A 151 20.60 4.59 12.20
CA LYS A 151 21.69 4.66 11.21
C LYS A 151 23.09 4.30 11.72
N LEU A 152 23.25 3.42 12.71
CA LEU A 152 24.60 3.10 13.21
C LEU A 152 25.04 1.63 13.29
N PHE A 153 24.19 0.62 13.03
CA PHE A 153 24.53 -0.76 13.46
C PHE A 153 24.57 -1.88 12.42
N ASN A 154 24.56 -1.59 11.12
CA ASN A 154 24.59 -2.67 10.11
C ASN A 154 25.92 -2.91 9.40
N ASN A 155 27.03 -2.39 9.92
CA ASN A 155 28.33 -2.71 9.36
C ASN A 155 29.22 -3.34 10.44
N ILE A 156 29.62 -4.59 10.23
CA ILE A 156 31.03 -5.06 10.21
C ILE A 156 31.05 -6.58 10.38
N MET A 157 31.17 -7.27 9.25
CA MET A 157 31.56 -8.68 9.14
C MET A 157 32.57 -8.84 8.00
N VAL A 158 33.62 -8.00 7.98
CA VAL A 158 34.64 -8.04 6.91
C VAL A 158 35.63 -9.20 7.13
N LEU A 159 35.78 -9.71 8.36
CA LEU A 159 36.84 -10.67 8.68
C LEU A 159 36.59 -12.08 8.09
N PRO A 160 35.42 -12.74 8.28
CA PRO A 160 35.20 -14.08 7.72
C PRO A 160 35.16 -14.08 6.20
N ILE A 161 34.61 -13.02 5.59
CA ILE A 161 34.47 -12.87 4.13
C ILE A 161 35.83 -12.58 3.48
N ALA A 162 36.67 -11.72 4.08
CA ALA A 162 38.04 -11.48 3.61
C ALA A 162 38.95 -12.72 3.76
N MET A 163 38.61 -13.62 4.69
CA MET A 163 39.34 -14.86 4.92
C MET A 163 39.01 -16.00 3.96
N VAL A 164 37.75 -16.11 3.52
CA VAL A 164 37.35 -17.08 2.49
C VAL A 164 37.89 -16.68 1.11
N THR A 165 38.08 -15.38 0.88
CA THR A 165 38.52 -14.82 -0.41
C THR A 165 40.03 -14.57 -0.53
N SER A 166 40.80 -14.60 0.57
CA SER A 166 42.26 -14.40 0.52
C SER A 166 43.03 -15.69 0.22
N ARG A 167 43.82 -15.66 -0.87
CA ARG A 167 44.66 -16.74 -1.42
C ARG A 167 45.89 -17.13 -0.56
N MET A 168 45.89 -16.89 0.75
CA MET A 168 47.05 -17.17 1.60
C MET A 168 46.65 -17.87 2.90
N LEU A 169 46.38 -19.18 2.80
CA LEU A 169 46.51 -20.14 3.89
C LEU A 169 46.83 -21.49 3.24
N SER A 170 48.10 -21.90 3.29
CA SER A 170 48.59 -23.21 2.84
C SER A 170 48.12 -24.30 3.81
N LEU A 171 46.81 -24.48 3.93
CA LEU A 171 46.17 -25.49 4.76
C LEU A 171 45.74 -26.68 3.91
N GLU A 172 45.95 -27.90 4.42
CA GLU A 172 45.49 -29.12 3.77
C GLU A 172 43.96 -29.14 3.65
N LEU A 173 43.42 -29.72 2.58
CA LEU A 173 41.99 -29.72 2.24
C LEU A 173 41.04 -30.09 3.42
N PRO A 174 41.37 -31.06 4.30
CA PRO A 174 40.54 -31.36 5.46
C PRO A 174 40.48 -30.22 6.49
N GLN A 175 41.57 -29.46 6.66
CA GLN A 175 41.63 -28.31 7.56
C GLN A 175 40.80 -27.15 7.01
N ARG A 176 40.82 -26.96 5.68
CA ARG A 176 40.02 -25.97 4.97
C ARG A 176 38.52 -26.23 5.09
N ILE A 177 38.08 -27.48 4.93
CA ILE A 177 36.68 -27.88 5.10
C ILE A 177 36.22 -27.64 6.54
N GLY A 178 37.02 -28.04 7.54
CA GLY A 178 36.65 -27.81 8.93
C GLY A 178 36.59 -26.34 9.32
N LEU A 179 37.41 -25.48 8.71
CA LEU A 179 37.38 -24.03 8.90
C LEU A 179 36.12 -23.42 8.27
N VAL A 180 35.75 -23.86 7.07
CA VAL A 180 34.50 -23.45 6.38
C VAL A 180 33.27 -23.87 7.19
N VAL A 181 33.25 -25.07 7.78
CA VAL A 181 32.13 -25.53 8.62
C VAL A 181 32.00 -24.68 9.89
N VAL A 182 33.11 -24.29 10.53
CA VAL A 182 33.07 -23.41 11.71
C VAL A 182 32.59 -22.00 11.35
N PHE A 183 33.01 -21.45 10.20
CA PHE A 183 32.51 -20.16 9.72
C PHE A 183 31.05 -20.22 9.26
N ALA A 184 30.59 -21.36 8.73
CA ALA A 184 29.19 -21.58 8.36
C ALA A 184 28.26 -21.59 9.58
N LEU A 185 28.73 -22.03 10.75
CA LEU A 185 27.96 -21.95 12.00
C LEU A 185 27.74 -20.49 12.45
N VAL A 186 28.63 -19.56 12.08
CA VAL A 186 28.43 -18.12 12.32
C VAL A 186 27.38 -17.54 11.36
N LEU A 187 27.27 -18.06 10.13
CA LEU A 187 26.19 -17.69 9.20
C LEU A 187 24.82 -18.11 9.72
N VAL A 188 24.75 -19.20 10.48
CA VAL A 188 23.51 -19.63 11.15
C VAL A 188 23.09 -18.59 12.18
N ASP A 189 24.01 -18.13 13.04
CA ASP A 189 23.77 -17.07 14.03
C ASP A 189 23.31 -15.76 13.34
N ILE A 190 23.98 -15.35 12.27
CA ILE A 190 23.57 -14.18 11.45
C ILE A 190 22.17 -14.37 10.85
N SER A 191 21.86 -15.58 10.37
CA SER A 191 20.54 -15.86 9.81
C SER A 191 19.46 -15.76 10.89
N PHE A 192 19.74 -16.21 12.12
CA PHE A 192 18.83 -16.05 13.24
C PHE A 192 18.71 -14.58 13.68
N ASP A 193 19.79 -13.80 13.72
CA ASP A 193 19.76 -12.35 14.00
C ASP A 193 18.94 -11.58 12.95
N ILE A 194 19.09 -11.94 11.67
CA ILE A 194 18.31 -11.35 10.56
C ILE A 194 16.84 -11.73 10.72
N CYS A 195 16.53 -13.01 10.96
CA CYS A 195 15.16 -13.47 11.19
C CYS A 195 14.52 -12.75 12.40
N ARG A 196 15.26 -12.54 13.50
CA ARG A 196 14.76 -11.78 14.67
C ARG A 196 14.58 -10.31 14.33
N THR A 197 15.55 -9.68 13.67
CA THR A 197 15.49 -8.25 13.32
C THR A 197 14.31 -7.99 12.38
N VAL A 198 14.07 -8.88 11.41
CA VAL A 198 12.89 -8.87 10.55
C VAL A 198 11.61 -9.06 11.37
N TYR A 199 11.55 -10.03 12.27
CA TYR A 199 10.36 -10.26 13.10
C TYR A 199 10.08 -9.10 14.09
N ALA A 200 11.12 -8.50 14.69
CA ALA A 200 11.00 -7.40 15.66
C ALA A 200 10.68 -6.05 15.00
N LEU A 201 11.05 -5.85 13.74
CA LEU A 201 10.73 -4.65 12.95
C LEU A 201 9.42 -4.78 12.15
N THR A 202 8.71 -5.92 12.24
CA THR A 202 7.43 -6.17 11.56
C THR A 202 6.25 -6.03 12.55
N PRO A 203 5.48 -4.91 12.53
CA PRO A 203 4.41 -4.62 13.49
C PRO A 203 3.26 -5.64 13.47
N THR A 204 3.01 -6.28 12.34
CA THR A 204 1.97 -7.32 12.20
C THR A 204 2.34 -8.65 12.90
N LEU A 205 3.64 -8.91 13.13
CA LEU A 205 4.14 -10.09 13.86
C LEU A 205 4.24 -9.84 15.38
N SER A 206 4.30 -8.58 15.83
CA SER A 206 4.31 -8.24 17.26
C SER A 206 2.93 -8.28 17.92
N ILE A 207 1.85 -8.31 17.13
CA ILE A 207 0.46 -8.31 17.61
C ILE A 207 -0.04 -9.75 17.93
N GLY A 208 0.68 -10.78 17.46
CA GLY A 208 0.33 -12.20 17.65
C GLY A 208 1.31 -12.97 18.55
N THR A 209 1.22 -12.79 19.87
CA THR A 209 1.68 -13.73 20.93
C THR A 209 3.01 -14.52 20.79
N ASN A 210 3.90 -14.32 21.76
CA ASN A 210 4.94 -15.22 22.32
C ASN A 210 6.11 -15.74 21.45
N LEU A 211 6.11 -15.66 20.12
CA LEU A 211 7.29 -16.10 19.33
C LEU A 211 8.48 -15.16 19.49
N ASN A 212 8.28 -13.84 19.54
CA ASN A 212 9.36 -12.88 19.81
C ASN A 212 10.06 -13.14 21.15
N GLY A 213 9.31 -13.44 22.21
CA GLY A 213 9.88 -13.81 23.50
C GLY A 213 10.71 -15.10 23.44
N VAL A 214 10.25 -16.09 22.66
CA VAL A 214 11.00 -17.34 22.43
C VAL A 214 12.33 -17.06 21.73
N TRP A 215 12.32 -16.22 20.69
CA TRP A 215 13.51 -15.85 19.92
C TRP A 215 14.52 -15.04 20.75
N THR A 216 14.04 -14.03 21.47
CA THR A 216 14.86 -13.20 22.38
C THR A 216 15.60 -14.07 23.40
N ILE A 217 15.01 -15.19 23.83
CA ILE A 217 15.62 -16.08 24.82
C ILE A 217 16.53 -17.14 24.17
N LEU A 218 16.19 -17.67 23.00
CA LEU A 218 16.98 -18.72 22.35
C LEU A 218 18.30 -18.20 21.80
N GLU A 219 18.33 -17.00 21.22
CA GLU A 219 19.50 -16.44 20.52
C GLU A 219 20.76 -16.37 21.41
N PRO A 220 20.76 -15.81 22.64
CA PRO A 220 21.94 -15.81 23.49
C PRO A 220 22.42 -17.21 23.88
N THR A 221 21.50 -18.16 24.07
CA THR A 221 21.85 -19.55 24.41
C THR A 221 22.47 -20.29 23.22
N ILE A 222 21.94 -20.07 22.01
CA ILE A 222 22.48 -20.62 20.76
C ILE A 222 23.85 -20.03 20.45
N ALA A 223 24.03 -18.71 20.60
CA ALA A 223 25.31 -18.05 20.40
C ALA A 223 26.42 -18.64 21.31
N VAL A 224 26.11 -18.88 22.58
CA VAL A 224 27.04 -19.54 23.53
C VAL A 224 27.36 -20.98 23.10
N VAL A 225 26.35 -21.74 22.67
CA VAL A 225 26.51 -23.11 22.16
C VAL A 225 27.40 -23.12 20.92
N VAL A 226 27.09 -22.30 19.91
CA VAL A 226 27.86 -22.18 18.66
C VAL A 226 29.30 -21.77 18.95
N CYS A 227 29.51 -20.86 19.89
CA CYS A 227 30.84 -20.45 20.34
C CYS A 227 31.65 -21.60 20.96
N ALA A 228 31.02 -22.58 21.61
CA ALA A 228 31.69 -23.72 22.23
C ALA A 228 32.10 -24.83 21.24
N LEU A 229 31.36 -24.98 20.13
CA LEU A 229 31.50 -26.09 19.18
C LEU A 229 32.87 -26.24 18.46
N PRO A 230 33.63 -25.19 18.12
CA PRO A 230 34.86 -25.33 17.33
C PRO A 230 35.90 -26.29 17.94
N HIS A 231 35.91 -26.45 19.26
CA HIS A 231 36.88 -27.27 20.00
C HIS A 231 36.52 -28.78 20.01
N TYR A 232 35.27 -29.13 19.68
CA TYR A 232 34.77 -30.51 19.66
C TYR A 232 35.10 -31.27 18.37
N ARG A 233 35.53 -30.56 17.32
CA ARG A 233 35.96 -31.15 16.04
C ARG A 233 36.94 -32.32 16.23
N SER A 234 37.85 -32.14 17.18
CA SER A 234 38.95 -33.08 17.45
C SER A 234 38.53 -34.36 18.17
N VAL A 235 37.25 -34.46 18.58
CA VAL A 235 36.59 -35.65 19.12
C VAL A 235 35.68 -36.29 18.06
N LEU A 236 35.01 -35.46 17.26
CA LEU A 236 34.08 -35.89 16.20
C LEU A 236 34.77 -36.46 14.95
N CYS A 237 36.02 -36.07 14.69
CA CYS A 237 36.84 -36.58 13.58
C CYS A 237 37.98 -37.49 14.08
N GLN A 238 37.67 -38.69 14.57
CA GLN A 238 38.66 -39.76 14.72
C GLN A 238 38.61 -40.69 13.51
N SER A 239 39.38 -40.38 12.46
CA SER A 239 39.76 -41.39 11.47
C SER A 239 41.02 -42.12 11.96
N LYS A 240 40.93 -43.45 12.06
CA LYS A 240 42.00 -44.37 12.44
C LYS A 240 43.27 -44.09 11.61
N ARG A 241 44.33 -43.57 12.24
CA ARG A 241 45.68 -43.66 11.65
C ARG A 241 46.18 -45.10 11.81
N ARG A 242 46.23 -45.82 10.70
CA ARG A 242 47.02 -47.06 10.57
C ARG A 242 48.50 -46.68 10.68
N SER A 243 49.17 -47.34 11.61
CA SER A 243 50.63 -47.37 11.76
C SER A 243 51.29 -47.79 10.45
N THR A 244 52.22 -46.98 9.95
CA THR A 244 53.36 -47.49 9.19
C THR A 244 54.58 -46.65 9.52
N PHE A 245 55.62 -47.38 9.89
CA PHE A 245 56.92 -46.98 10.41
C PHE A 245 57.76 -46.36 9.28
N ALA A 246 58.53 -45.29 9.56
CA ALA A 246 59.96 -45.16 9.24
C ALA A 246 60.48 -43.70 9.25
N THR A 247 61.41 -43.46 10.20
CA THR A 247 62.65 -42.65 10.14
C THR A 247 62.66 -41.12 9.92
N ARG A 248 63.20 -40.45 10.96
CA ARG A 248 63.83 -39.10 11.07
C ARG A 248 65.14 -39.00 10.25
N PRO A 249 65.72 -37.80 9.94
CA PRO A 249 66.33 -36.86 10.93
C PRO A 249 66.16 -35.34 10.61
N SER A 250 65.84 -34.45 11.58
CA SER A 250 66.69 -33.53 12.41
C SER A 250 67.39 -32.34 11.70
N PHE A 251 67.25 -31.11 12.25
CA PHE A 251 68.21 -29.97 12.43
C PHE A 251 67.39 -28.65 12.66
N THR A 252 67.21 -28.13 13.91
CA THR A 252 67.93 -27.02 14.64
C THR A 252 67.99 -25.67 13.89
N LYS A 253 67.86 -24.44 14.45
CA LYS A 253 67.55 -23.82 15.77
C LYS A 253 67.61 -22.28 15.56
N SER A 254 66.93 -21.48 16.41
CA SER A 254 67.31 -20.10 16.85
C SER A 254 67.10 -18.93 15.87
N ALA A 255 66.87 -17.66 16.24
CA ALA A 255 66.25 -16.91 17.36
C ALA A 255 66.36 -15.40 17.00
N SER A 256 65.57 -14.56 17.69
CA SER A 256 65.81 -13.15 18.08
C SER A 256 65.81 -12.00 17.03
N GLU A 257 64.69 -11.27 17.03
CA GLU A 257 64.48 -9.80 17.18
C GLU A 257 65.57 -9.00 17.97
N PRO A 258 65.51 -7.64 18.16
CA PRO A 258 64.54 -6.62 17.65
C PRO A 258 65.09 -5.18 17.33
N THR A 259 64.17 -4.33 16.82
CA THR A 259 63.91 -2.90 17.12
C THR A 259 64.84 -1.72 16.73
N VAL A 260 64.20 -0.65 16.22
CA VAL A 260 64.21 0.80 16.64
C VAL A 260 64.22 1.71 15.38
N VAL A 261 63.07 2.20 14.89
CA VAL A 261 62.41 3.55 15.07
C VAL A 261 62.90 4.62 14.05
N PRO A 262 61.99 5.50 13.55
CA PRO A 262 62.02 6.05 12.19
C PRO A 262 62.33 7.56 12.14
N LEU A 263 62.45 8.13 10.93
CA LEU A 263 62.27 9.56 10.68
C LEU A 263 61.83 9.84 9.22
N GLU A 264 60.93 10.81 9.15
CA GLU A 264 60.20 11.49 8.07
C GLU A 264 61.00 11.84 6.79
N MET A 265 60.42 11.69 5.59
CA MET A 265 59.53 12.63 4.85
C MET A 265 60.32 13.70 4.09
N ASN A 266 60.39 13.59 2.75
CA ASN A 266 59.90 14.61 1.80
C ASN A 266 60.29 14.30 0.34
N ASP A 267 59.30 14.55 -0.52
CA ASP A 267 59.34 15.18 -1.85
C ASP A 267 60.21 14.55 -2.96
N ALA A 268 59.62 14.01 -4.03
CA ALA A 268 58.80 14.63 -5.09
C ALA A 268 59.63 14.95 -6.34
N SER A 269 59.02 14.68 -7.50
CA SER A 269 59.47 14.94 -8.87
C SER A 269 60.63 14.02 -9.35
N THR A 270 60.68 13.48 -10.57
CA THR A 270 60.20 14.01 -11.84
C THR A 270 60.16 12.92 -12.92
N TYR A 271 59.20 13.08 -13.83
CA TYR A 271 59.02 12.58 -15.20
C TYR A 271 60.16 11.89 -15.99
N SER A 272 59.70 10.85 -16.72
CA SER A 272 59.82 10.61 -18.18
C SER A 272 60.77 9.52 -18.72
N LEU A 273 60.11 8.58 -19.43
CA LEU A 273 60.38 8.04 -20.77
C LEU A 273 61.80 7.51 -21.11
N HIS A 274 61.90 6.21 -21.40
CA HIS A 274 62.15 5.76 -22.78
C HIS A 274 61.86 4.27 -23.05
N SER A 275 61.37 4.08 -24.28
CA SER A 275 61.11 2.90 -25.11
C SER A 275 62.26 1.89 -25.35
N ARG A 276 61.88 0.66 -25.75
CA ARG A 276 62.38 -0.21 -26.87
C ARG A 276 61.72 -1.59 -26.70
N VAL A 277 60.89 -2.18 -27.58
CA VAL A 277 60.93 -2.54 -29.03
C VAL A 277 61.87 -3.72 -29.38
N ASN A 278 61.23 -4.78 -29.92
CA ASN A 278 61.69 -5.85 -30.83
C ASN A 278 62.67 -6.92 -30.27
N GLU A 279 62.69 -8.19 -30.70
CA GLU A 279 62.15 -8.87 -31.89
C GLU A 279 62.34 -10.41 -31.76
N ARG A 280 61.63 -11.14 -32.64
CA ARG A 280 61.94 -12.47 -33.24
C ARG A 280 61.75 -13.75 -32.42
N ALA A 281 61.50 -14.92 -32.99
CA ALA A 281 60.90 -15.42 -34.26
C ALA A 281 61.22 -16.94 -34.30
N ALA A 282 60.46 -17.66 -35.14
CA ALA A 282 60.68 -19.01 -35.66
C ALA A 282 60.17 -20.19 -34.81
N ASP A 283 59.49 -21.24 -35.29
CA ASP A 283 58.72 -21.66 -36.49
C ASP A 283 58.89 -23.21 -36.59
N LEU A 284 57.91 -23.88 -37.23
CA LEU A 284 57.90 -25.29 -37.72
C LEU A 284 57.75 -26.41 -36.66
N SER A 285 56.96 -27.48 -36.82
CA SER A 285 56.27 -28.11 -37.97
C SER A 285 55.34 -29.26 -37.48
N ALA A 286 54.25 -29.52 -38.20
CA ALA A 286 53.36 -30.71 -38.10
C ALA A 286 54.00 -31.96 -38.80
N PRO A 287 53.41 -33.20 -38.91
CA PRO A 287 51.98 -33.55 -39.05
C PRO A 287 51.45 -34.92 -38.50
N SER A 288 50.10 -35.02 -38.56
CA SER A 288 49.13 -36.15 -38.65
C SER A 288 49.52 -37.64 -38.57
N LEU A 289 48.61 -38.46 -37.98
CA LEU A 289 48.19 -39.78 -38.51
C LEU A 289 46.86 -40.30 -37.88
N THR A 290 46.09 -41.00 -38.72
CA THR A 290 44.72 -41.53 -38.57
C THR A 290 44.65 -43.04 -38.27
N GLY A 291 43.49 -43.52 -37.78
CA GLY A 291 43.03 -44.93 -37.81
C GLY A 291 42.92 -45.58 -36.42
N LEU A 292 42.06 -46.56 -36.10
CA LEU A 292 40.89 -47.20 -36.69
C LEU A 292 40.44 -48.26 -35.62
N GLN A 293 39.13 -48.46 -35.44
CA GLN A 293 38.45 -49.75 -35.21
C GLN A 293 38.59 -50.61 -33.90
N ASP A 294 37.41 -50.79 -33.27
CA ASP A 294 36.66 -52.06 -33.06
C ASP A 294 36.65 -52.84 -31.71
N ARG A 295 35.40 -53.18 -31.33
CA ARG A 295 34.87 -54.44 -30.72
C ARG A 295 34.69 -54.68 -29.19
N ARG A 296 33.41 -54.94 -28.90
CA ARG A 296 32.74 -56.03 -28.11
C ARG A 296 32.83 -56.00 -26.57
N LEU A 297 31.70 -55.87 -25.86
CA LEU A 297 30.62 -56.84 -25.52
C LEU A 297 31.05 -57.97 -24.57
N TYR A 298 30.53 -57.95 -23.32
CA TYR A 298 30.15 -59.13 -22.54
C TYR A 298 29.09 -58.76 -21.48
N THR A 299 27.87 -59.29 -21.65
CA THR A 299 26.81 -59.53 -20.63
C THR A 299 26.95 -60.99 -20.12
N PRO A 300 26.05 -61.65 -19.34
CA PRO A 300 24.85 -61.25 -18.55
C PRO A 300 24.70 -62.01 -17.17
N THR A 301 23.50 -61.92 -16.54
CA THR A 301 22.71 -63.02 -15.87
C THR A 301 23.07 -63.48 -14.43
N THR A 302 22.19 -63.81 -13.45
CA THR A 302 20.71 -63.76 -13.20
C THR A 302 20.36 -64.36 -11.79
N ILE A 303 19.19 -64.00 -11.20
CA ILE A 303 18.16 -64.87 -10.49
C ILE A 303 18.55 -65.47 -9.10
N THR A 304 17.78 -65.53 -7.99
CA THR A 304 16.33 -65.50 -7.64
C THR A 304 16.09 -65.11 -6.16
N MET A 305 14.84 -64.73 -5.88
CA MET A 305 14.13 -64.46 -4.61
C MET A 305 14.00 -65.62 -3.60
N MET A 306 13.82 -65.29 -2.30
CA MET A 306 12.57 -65.57 -1.54
C MET A 306 12.52 -64.88 -0.15
N ARG A 307 11.47 -64.05 0.04
CA ARG A 307 10.60 -63.77 1.22
C ARG A 307 11.21 -63.57 2.63
N ALA A 308 10.70 -62.73 3.53
CA ALA A 308 9.69 -61.67 3.57
C ALA A 308 9.70 -61.16 5.03
N SER A 309 9.53 -59.84 5.26
CA SER A 309 8.70 -59.22 6.32
C SER A 309 9.23 -57.84 6.76
N GLN A 310 8.38 -56.83 6.59
CA GLN A 310 8.27 -55.59 7.36
C GLN A 310 9.36 -54.51 7.17
N ILE A 311 9.05 -53.49 6.35
CA ILE A 311 8.55 -52.16 6.77
C ILE A 311 8.40 -51.32 5.50
N ALA A 312 7.14 -51.07 5.13
CA ALA A 312 6.76 -50.02 4.21
C ALA A 312 6.70 -48.71 5.01
N LEU A 313 7.30 -47.65 4.47
CA LEU A 313 6.93 -46.22 4.51
C LEU A 313 8.21 -45.41 4.23
N PHE A 314 8.09 -44.39 3.37
CA PHE A 314 9.14 -43.53 2.78
C PHE A 314 9.83 -44.03 1.50
N SER A 315 9.04 -44.23 0.46
CA SER A 315 9.48 -44.05 -0.94
C SER A 315 8.32 -43.46 -1.72
N GLY A 316 8.11 -42.16 -1.55
CA GLY A 316 6.99 -41.45 -2.15
C GLY A 316 7.11 -39.93 -1.98
N SER A 317 8.27 -39.37 -2.34
CA SER A 317 8.44 -37.91 -2.50
C SER A 317 9.82 -37.57 -3.06
N LEU A 318 10.13 -38.05 -4.26
CA LEU A 318 11.21 -37.48 -5.08
C LEU A 318 10.95 -37.75 -6.58
N SER A 319 9.74 -37.43 -7.05
CA SER A 319 9.37 -37.46 -8.47
C SER A 319 8.10 -36.62 -8.73
N ILE A 320 8.15 -35.31 -8.44
CA ILE A 320 7.28 -34.30 -9.09
C ILE A 320 8.15 -33.05 -9.31
N LEU A 321 9.14 -33.18 -10.20
CA LEU A 321 9.76 -32.05 -10.92
C LEU A 321 9.98 -32.51 -12.37
N ALA A 322 8.92 -33.11 -12.92
CA ALA A 322 8.78 -33.38 -14.34
C ALA A 322 7.48 -32.70 -14.78
N SER A 323 7.64 -31.55 -15.43
CA SER A 323 6.72 -30.97 -16.41
C SER A 323 5.22 -31.04 -16.07
N VAL A 324 4.70 -30.04 -15.37
CA VAL A 324 3.54 -29.34 -15.90
C VAL A 324 4.10 -28.09 -16.57
N ALA A 325 4.63 -28.26 -17.78
CA ALA A 325 4.52 -27.18 -18.73
C ALA A 325 3.01 -27.02 -18.92
N SER A 326 2.39 -26.12 -18.15
CA SER A 326 0.99 -25.78 -18.37
C SER A 326 0.93 -25.32 -19.82
N ALA A 327 0.26 -26.10 -20.66
CA ALA A 327 0.20 -25.82 -22.08
C ALA A 327 -0.37 -24.42 -22.23
N ARG A 328 0.39 -23.51 -22.85
CA ARG A 328 -0.09 -22.17 -23.17
C ARG A 328 -1.45 -22.27 -23.84
N VAL A 329 -2.42 -21.45 -23.41
CA VAL A 329 -3.74 -21.45 -24.03
C VAL A 329 -3.59 -21.21 -25.52
N THR A 330 -4.31 -21.99 -26.32
CA THR A 330 -4.42 -21.80 -27.76
C THR A 330 -5.84 -21.37 -28.07
N CYS A 331 -5.98 -20.27 -28.80
CA CYS A 331 -7.28 -19.73 -29.18
C CYS A 331 -7.52 -20.03 -30.66
N ASN A 332 -8.72 -20.54 -30.97
CA ASN A 332 -9.09 -20.90 -32.34
C ASN A 332 -9.74 -19.74 -33.09
N ASP A 333 -10.11 -18.67 -32.38
CA ASP A 333 -10.74 -17.49 -32.96
C ASP A 333 -9.73 -16.58 -33.66
N THR A 334 -10.22 -15.71 -34.54
CA THR A 334 -9.38 -14.70 -35.20
C THR A 334 -9.10 -13.54 -34.24
N TRP A 335 -7.82 -13.28 -33.98
CA TRP A 335 -7.39 -12.09 -33.25
C TRP A 335 -7.27 -10.88 -34.17
N SER A 336 -7.88 -9.77 -33.77
CA SER A 336 -7.68 -8.46 -34.41
C SER A 336 -6.90 -7.57 -33.45
N PRO A 337 -5.58 -7.43 -33.60
CA PRO A 337 -4.77 -6.54 -32.77
C PRO A 337 -5.31 -5.11 -32.78
N ILE A 338 -5.17 -4.42 -31.64
CA ILE A 338 -5.49 -3.01 -31.49
C ILE A 338 -4.31 -2.29 -30.82
N THR A 339 -4.00 -1.08 -31.25
CA THR A 339 -3.00 -0.24 -30.58
C THR A 339 -3.54 0.28 -29.25
N ALA A 340 -2.65 0.64 -28.31
CA ALA A 340 -3.07 1.27 -27.06
C ALA A 340 -3.91 2.55 -27.31
N ASP A 341 -3.51 3.42 -28.24
CA ASP A 341 -4.25 4.66 -28.56
C ASP A 341 -5.67 4.40 -29.06
N ALA A 342 -5.84 3.46 -30.00
CA ALA A 342 -7.17 3.07 -30.46
C ALA A 342 -8.02 2.42 -29.36
N PHE A 343 -7.41 1.68 -28.42
CA PHE A 343 -8.13 1.09 -27.29
C PHE A 343 -8.58 2.15 -26.29
N THR A 344 -7.70 3.09 -25.90
CA THR A 344 -8.06 4.18 -24.97
C THR A 344 -9.14 5.07 -25.57
N LYS A 345 -9.03 5.46 -26.84
CA LYS A 345 -10.08 6.21 -27.55
C LYS A 345 -11.41 5.47 -27.62
N ALA A 346 -11.39 4.15 -27.70
CA ALA A 346 -12.61 3.34 -27.70
C ALA A 346 -13.24 3.22 -26.30
N LEU A 347 -12.46 3.41 -25.23
CA LEU A 347 -12.97 3.53 -23.87
C LEU A 347 -13.62 4.92 -23.61
N HIS A 348 -13.23 5.98 -24.34
CA HIS A 348 -13.65 7.36 -24.05
C HIS A 348 -15.06 7.76 -24.59
N PRO A 349 -15.96 8.32 -23.75
CA PRO A 349 -15.91 8.38 -22.29
C PRO A 349 -16.29 7.04 -21.67
N GLY A 350 -15.72 6.73 -20.51
CA GLY A 350 -15.97 5.47 -19.81
C GLY A 350 -16.54 5.65 -18.41
N TRP A 351 -16.94 4.53 -17.83
CA TRP A 351 -17.62 4.44 -16.54
C TRP A 351 -17.07 3.27 -15.71
N ASN A 352 -17.01 3.45 -14.40
CA ASN A 352 -16.67 2.43 -13.41
C ASN A 352 -17.93 2.04 -12.62
N PRO A 353 -18.38 0.77 -12.65
CA PRO A 353 -19.32 0.25 -11.66
C PRO A 353 -18.58 -0.01 -10.34
N GLY A 354 -18.30 1.05 -9.58
CA GLY A 354 -17.61 0.97 -8.30
C GLY A 354 -18.49 0.39 -7.20
N ASN A 355 -17.87 -0.11 -6.13
CA ASN A 355 -18.52 -0.79 -5.01
C ASN A 355 -19.39 -1.99 -5.45
N THR A 356 -18.98 -2.69 -6.51
CA THR A 356 -19.62 -3.92 -7.00
C THR A 356 -18.64 -5.08 -6.90
N LEU A 357 -17.97 -5.52 -7.97
CA LEU A 357 -17.01 -6.64 -7.91
C LEU A 357 -15.75 -6.32 -7.09
N ASP A 358 -15.51 -5.05 -6.83
CA ASP A 358 -14.48 -4.52 -5.95
C ASP A 358 -14.87 -4.55 -4.46
N ALA A 359 -16.15 -4.70 -4.13
CA ALA A 359 -16.61 -4.77 -2.76
C ALA A 359 -16.04 -5.99 -2.02
N VAL A 360 -15.79 -5.81 -0.72
CA VAL A 360 -15.21 -6.83 0.16
C VAL A 360 -16.28 -7.36 1.13
N PRO A 361 -16.49 -8.69 1.26
CA PRO A 361 -15.79 -9.77 0.56
C PRO A 361 -16.41 -10.22 -0.78
N ASP A 362 -17.57 -9.69 -1.20
CA ASP A 362 -18.34 -10.21 -2.34
C ASP A 362 -19.03 -9.07 -3.10
N GLU A 363 -19.46 -9.32 -4.35
CA GLU A 363 -20.05 -8.34 -5.28
C GLU A 363 -21.19 -7.47 -4.69
N THR A 364 -21.90 -7.97 -3.68
CA THR A 364 -23.05 -7.28 -3.06
C THR A 364 -22.78 -6.77 -1.64
N SER A 365 -21.56 -6.95 -1.13
CA SER A 365 -21.23 -6.72 0.28
C SER A 365 -21.28 -5.25 0.71
N TRP A 366 -21.15 -4.32 -0.24
CA TRP A 366 -21.27 -2.88 0.00
C TRP A 366 -22.63 -2.30 -0.40
N GLY A 367 -23.63 -3.16 -0.59
CA GLY A 367 -25.04 -2.77 -0.77
C GLY A 367 -25.50 -2.62 -2.21
N ASN A 368 -24.58 -2.62 -3.18
CA ASN A 368 -24.96 -2.64 -4.59
C ASN A 368 -25.46 -4.04 -5.02
N PRO A 369 -26.46 -4.11 -5.91
CA PRO A 369 -26.90 -5.37 -6.50
C PRO A 369 -25.89 -5.89 -7.52
N GLN A 370 -26.03 -7.16 -7.87
CA GLN A 370 -25.20 -7.81 -8.88
C GLN A 370 -25.30 -7.12 -10.25
N LEU A 371 -24.16 -7.04 -10.96
CA LEU A 371 -24.11 -6.55 -12.34
C LEU A 371 -24.84 -7.52 -13.28
N VAL A 372 -25.71 -6.98 -14.12
CA VAL A 372 -26.51 -7.73 -15.09
C VAL A 372 -26.38 -7.10 -16.47
N ASN A 373 -26.81 -7.82 -17.51
CA ASN A 373 -26.65 -7.32 -18.88
C ASN A 373 -27.34 -5.96 -19.12
N SER A 374 -28.51 -5.73 -18.51
CA SER A 374 -29.23 -4.45 -18.62
C SER A 374 -28.41 -3.28 -18.08
N THR A 375 -27.53 -3.51 -17.08
CA THR A 375 -26.60 -2.49 -16.59
C THR A 375 -25.77 -1.88 -17.71
N PHE A 376 -25.20 -2.75 -18.56
CA PHE A 376 -24.33 -2.33 -19.66
C PHE A 376 -25.11 -1.83 -20.87
N THR A 377 -26.31 -2.36 -21.11
CA THR A 377 -27.24 -1.77 -22.09
C THR A 377 -27.59 -0.33 -21.72
N ASN A 378 -27.84 -0.06 -20.44
CA ASN A 378 -28.18 1.27 -19.92
C ASN A 378 -26.97 2.23 -19.99
N ALA A 379 -25.78 1.80 -19.55
CA ALA A 379 -24.55 2.58 -19.66
C ALA A 379 -24.27 3.00 -21.12
N ARG A 380 -24.40 2.05 -22.06
CA ARG A 380 -24.25 2.34 -23.49
C ARG A 380 -25.31 3.32 -24.02
N LYS A 381 -26.58 3.14 -23.62
CA LYS A 381 -27.69 3.98 -24.06
C LYS A 381 -27.49 5.44 -23.65
N VAL A 382 -26.92 5.65 -22.47
CA VAL A 382 -26.60 6.99 -21.94
C VAL A 382 -25.44 7.64 -22.70
N GLY A 383 -24.49 6.86 -23.19
CA GLY A 383 -23.44 7.36 -24.09
C GLY A 383 -22.02 6.90 -23.75
N PHE A 384 -21.83 6.10 -22.70
CA PHE A 384 -20.53 5.52 -22.40
C PHE A 384 -20.10 4.52 -23.49
N LYS A 385 -18.78 4.44 -23.72
CA LYS A 385 -18.17 3.53 -24.70
C LYS A 385 -17.27 2.48 -24.04
N GLY A 386 -16.75 2.79 -22.86
CA GLY A 386 -15.86 1.93 -22.09
C GLY A 386 -16.34 1.66 -20.68
N ILE A 387 -15.95 0.50 -20.15
CA ILE A 387 -16.10 0.10 -18.76
C ILE A 387 -14.71 -0.16 -18.18
N ARG A 388 -14.38 0.49 -17.06
CA ARG A 388 -13.31 -0.02 -16.19
C ARG A 388 -14.00 -0.89 -15.16
N LEU A 389 -13.63 -2.15 -15.08
CA LEU A 389 -14.26 -3.16 -14.24
C LEU A 389 -13.37 -3.41 -13.03
N PRO A 390 -13.58 -2.68 -11.91
CA PRO A 390 -12.83 -2.89 -10.69
C PRO A 390 -13.21 -4.25 -10.07
N VAL A 391 -12.23 -5.10 -9.75
CA VAL A 391 -12.47 -6.43 -9.16
C VAL A 391 -11.51 -6.68 -8.02
N THR A 392 -12.01 -7.05 -6.85
CA THR A 392 -11.19 -7.49 -5.72
C THR A 392 -11.13 -9.02 -5.69
N TRP A 393 -9.92 -9.57 -5.61
CA TRP A 393 -9.69 -11.02 -5.73
C TRP A 393 -9.33 -11.69 -4.40
N ASN A 394 -8.81 -10.91 -3.45
CA ASN A 394 -8.17 -11.40 -2.23
C ASN A 394 -9.01 -12.43 -1.46
N ASP A 395 -10.31 -12.21 -1.26
CA ASP A 395 -11.19 -13.14 -0.52
C ASP A 395 -11.67 -14.34 -1.35
N HIS A 396 -11.50 -14.28 -2.66
CA HIS A 396 -11.77 -15.36 -3.61
C HIS A 396 -10.49 -16.11 -4.01
N MET A 397 -9.45 -16.07 -3.19
CA MET A 397 -8.19 -16.77 -3.42
C MET A 397 -7.78 -17.59 -2.21
N LEU A 398 -7.11 -18.72 -2.46
CA LEU A 398 -6.38 -19.41 -1.40
C LEU A 398 -5.36 -18.46 -0.77
N LYS A 399 -5.34 -18.39 0.56
CA LYS A 399 -4.40 -17.56 1.33
C LYS A 399 -2.97 -18.15 1.41
N GLN A 400 -2.68 -19.20 0.64
CA GLN A 400 -1.38 -19.85 0.53
C GLN A 400 -1.17 -20.41 -0.89
N SER A 401 0.09 -20.57 -1.29
CA SER A 401 0.47 -21.19 -2.58
C SER A 401 -0.24 -22.55 -2.74
N PRO A 402 -0.86 -22.84 -3.90
CA PRO A 402 -0.68 -22.20 -5.20
C PRO A 402 -1.53 -20.93 -5.48
N TRP A 403 -2.17 -20.33 -4.46
CA TRP A 403 -2.95 -19.10 -4.62
C TRP A 403 -4.11 -19.24 -5.62
N THR A 404 -4.73 -20.42 -5.66
CA THR A 404 -5.82 -20.69 -6.60
C THR A 404 -6.98 -19.73 -6.37
N VAL A 405 -7.44 -19.09 -7.45
CA VAL A 405 -8.66 -18.26 -7.46
C VAL A 405 -9.86 -19.19 -7.50
N ASP A 406 -10.90 -18.86 -6.75
CA ASP A 406 -12.18 -19.54 -6.77
C ASP A 406 -12.74 -19.60 -8.20
N ALA A 407 -13.10 -20.80 -8.64
CA ALA A 407 -13.52 -21.04 -10.01
C ALA A 407 -14.85 -20.35 -10.36
N ALA A 408 -15.75 -20.17 -9.39
CA ALA A 408 -17.01 -19.46 -9.60
C ALA A 408 -16.77 -17.96 -9.70
N TRP A 409 -15.87 -17.39 -8.88
CA TRP A 409 -15.54 -15.97 -8.95
C TRP A 409 -14.91 -15.58 -10.29
N ILE A 410 -13.88 -16.30 -10.74
CA ILE A 410 -13.23 -15.99 -12.03
C ILE A 410 -14.16 -16.27 -13.23
N GLN A 411 -15.12 -17.19 -13.09
CA GLN A 411 -16.19 -17.38 -14.07
C GLN A 411 -17.14 -16.17 -14.08
N ARG A 412 -17.58 -15.70 -12.92
CA ARG A 412 -18.46 -14.53 -12.79
C ARG A 412 -17.87 -13.29 -13.46
N VAL A 413 -16.58 -13.02 -13.25
CA VAL A 413 -15.86 -11.93 -13.93
C VAL A 413 -15.85 -12.13 -15.45
N SER A 414 -15.62 -13.37 -15.92
CA SER A 414 -15.63 -13.69 -17.36
C SER A 414 -17.01 -13.48 -18.01
N ASP A 415 -18.08 -13.80 -17.29
CA ASP A 415 -19.46 -13.61 -17.73
C ASP A 415 -19.79 -12.11 -17.83
N ILE A 416 -19.36 -11.30 -16.85
CA ILE A 416 -19.55 -9.85 -16.89
C ILE A 416 -18.76 -9.21 -18.04
N VAL A 417 -17.51 -9.62 -18.27
CA VAL A 417 -16.72 -9.19 -19.45
C VAL A 417 -17.45 -9.49 -20.76
N GLU A 418 -18.16 -10.61 -20.83
CA GLU A 418 -19.00 -10.96 -21.98
C GLU A 418 -20.26 -10.09 -22.09
N MET A 419 -20.93 -9.77 -20.98
CA MET A 419 -22.04 -8.82 -20.96
C MET A 419 -21.58 -7.43 -21.46
N VAL A 420 -20.43 -6.95 -21.02
CA VAL A 420 -19.88 -5.66 -21.48
C VAL A 420 -19.60 -5.68 -22.99
N THR A 421 -18.82 -6.66 -23.45
CA THR A 421 -18.39 -6.72 -24.85
C THR A 421 -19.51 -7.06 -25.83
N SER A 422 -20.51 -7.86 -25.43
CA SER A 422 -21.70 -8.13 -26.25
C SER A 422 -22.60 -6.91 -26.42
N ASN A 423 -22.53 -5.95 -25.49
CA ASN A 423 -23.15 -4.64 -25.66
C ASN A 423 -22.34 -3.71 -26.56
N GLY A 424 -21.16 -4.10 -27.05
CA GLY A 424 -20.31 -3.27 -27.90
C GLY A 424 -19.46 -2.25 -27.12
N LEU A 425 -19.31 -2.44 -25.80
CA LEU A 425 -18.48 -1.62 -24.94
C LEU A 425 -17.08 -2.24 -24.78
N TYR A 426 -16.06 -1.40 -24.73
CA TYR A 426 -14.69 -1.82 -24.38
C TYR A 426 -14.58 -2.02 -22.87
N VAL A 427 -13.70 -2.92 -22.42
CA VAL A 427 -13.55 -3.21 -20.99
C VAL A 427 -12.09 -3.33 -20.57
N MET A 428 -11.76 -2.73 -19.43
CA MET A 428 -10.49 -2.90 -18.73
C MET A 428 -10.75 -3.60 -17.40
N VAL A 429 -10.13 -4.77 -17.19
CA VAL A 429 -10.28 -5.56 -15.94
C VAL A 429 -9.04 -5.37 -15.08
N ASN A 430 -9.22 -5.21 -13.77
CA ASN A 430 -8.09 -5.04 -12.85
C ASN A 430 -8.11 -5.99 -11.63
N ALA A 431 -7.08 -5.86 -10.80
CA ALA A 431 -7.13 -6.18 -9.38
C ALA A 431 -7.27 -4.85 -8.61
N HIS A 432 -8.26 -4.75 -7.72
CA HIS A 432 -8.70 -3.46 -7.20
C HIS A 432 -8.24 -3.22 -5.75
N HIS A 433 -9.04 -3.58 -4.75
CA HIS A 433 -8.66 -3.40 -3.34
C HIS A 433 -7.62 -4.42 -2.85
N ASP A 434 -7.23 -5.36 -3.71
CA ASP A 434 -6.04 -6.18 -3.50
C ASP A 434 -4.79 -5.32 -3.20
N SER A 435 -4.74 -4.07 -3.63
CA SER A 435 -3.62 -3.16 -3.38
C SER A 435 -3.36 -2.89 -1.91
N TRP A 436 -4.39 -2.78 -1.07
CA TRP A 436 -4.24 -2.62 0.38
C TRP A 436 -4.61 -3.88 1.17
N GLU A 437 -5.34 -4.84 0.57
CA GLU A 437 -5.65 -6.11 1.21
C GLU A 437 -4.56 -7.18 1.09
N ALA A 438 -3.85 -7.22 -0.04
CA ALA A 438 -2.97 -8.32 -0.42
C ALA A 438 -1.57 -7.88 -0.88
N PHE A 439 -1.44 -6.67 -1.40
CA PHE A 439 -0.22 -6.14 -2.03
C PHE A 439 0.17 -4.77 -1.47
N ASP A 440 -0.05 -4.56 -0.15
CA ASP A 440 0.32 -3.31 0.52
C ASP A 440 1.85 -3.17 0.55
N LEU A 441 2.38 -2.44 -0.43
CA LEU A 441 3.81 -2.15 -0.58
C LEU A 441 4.30 -1.22 0.54
N ALA A 442 3.43 -0.42 1.14
CA ALA A 442 3.77 0.48 2.23
C ALA A 442 3.76 -0.21 3.60
N ALA A 443 3.23 -1.43 3.68
CA ALA A 443 3.16 -2.19 4.92
C ALA A 443 4.56 -2.42 5.50
N THR A 444 4.75 -2.05 6.76
CA THR A 444 5.99 -2.34 7.48
C THR A 444 6.22 -3.85 7.54
N GLY A 445 7.32 -4.32 6.94
CA GLY A 445 7.64 -5.74 6.85
C GLY A 445 6.94 -6.48 5.70
N ALA A 446 6.45 -5.76 4.68
CA ALA A 446 5.90 -6.34 3.46
C ALA A 446 6.81 -7.44 2.88
N ASN A 447 6.22 -8.60 2.58
CA ASN A 447 6.94 -9.73 2.02
C ASN A 447 6.85 -9.71 0.49
N TYR A 448 7.72 -8.92 -0.14
CA TYR A 448 7.70 -8.75 -1.60
C TYR A 448 7.85 -10.06 -2.36
N THR A 449 8.65 -11.02 -1.88
CA THR A 449 8.75 -12.35 -2.53
C THR A 449 7.42 -13.11 -2.54
N GLN A 450 6.63 -12.99 -1.48
CA GLN A 450 5.28 -13.57 -1.47
C GLN A 450 4.33 -12.78 -2.38
N PHE A 451 4.42 -11.44 -2.40
CA PHE A 451 3.64 -10.61 -3.32
C PHE A 451 3.92 -11.02 -4.76
N GLU A 452 5.18 -11.15 -5.15
CA GLU A 452 5.61 -11.59 -6.48
C GLU A 452 5.01 -12.95 -6.89
N ASP A 453 5.09 -13.96 -6.03
CA ASP A 453 4.54 -15.30 -6.30
C ASP A 453 3.01 -15.29 -6.41
N ARG A 454 2.35 -14.59 -5.48
CA ARG A 454 0.89 -14.46 -5.44
C ARG A 454 0.37 -13.65 -6.64
N PHE A 455 1.04 -12.55 -6.99
CA PHE A 455 0.68 -11.67 -8.10
C PHE A 455 0.85 -12.39 -9.45
N TYR A 456 1.94 -13.15 -9.62
CA TYR A 456 2.11 -14.03 -10.78
C TYR A 456 0.97 -15.04 -10.88
N SER A 457 0.63 -15.73 -9.78
CA SER A 457 -0.42 -16.75 -9.79
C SER A 457 -1.81 -16.16 -10.10
N LEU A 458 -2.14 -15.00 -9.53
CA LEU A 458 -3.39 -14.28 -9.81
C LEU A 458 -3.49 -13.97 -11.31
N TRP A 459 -2.52 -13.25 -11.85
CA TRP A 459 -2.57 -12.80 -13.24
C TRP A 459 -2.38 -13.91 -14.26
N TYR A 460 -1.72 -15.02 -13.90
CA TYR A 460 -1.67 -16.21 -14.74
C TYR A 460 -3.06 -16.86 -14.86
N GLN A 461 -3.82 -16.94 -13.76
CA GLN A 461 -5.17 -17.50 -13.76
C GLN A 461 -6.17 -16.60 -14.50
N ILE A 462 -6.13 -15.28 -14.26
CA ILE A 462 -6.92 -14.28 -15.01
C ILE A 462 -6.57 -14.35 -16.50
N GLY A 463 -5.27 -14.31 -16.82
CA GLY A 463 -4.75 -14.40 -18.18
C GLY A 463 -5.18 -15.69 -18.88
N THR A 464 -5.23 -16.81 -18.17
CA THR A 464 -5.70 -18.10 -18.70
C THR A 464 -7.20 -18.05 -18.98
N LYS A 465 -8.01 -17.53 -18.06
CA LYS A 465 -9.47 -17.47 -18.20
C LYS A 465 -9.90 -16.56 -19.35
N LEU A 466 -9.23 -15.43 -19.50
CA LEU A 466 -9.59 -14.38 -20.46
C LEU A 466 -8.74 -14.41 -21.75
N ALA A 467 -7.86 -15.41 -21.89
CA ALA A 467 -6.88 -15.53 -22.98
C ALA A 467 -7.46 -15.30 -24.38
N CYS A 468 -8.64 -15.86 -24.65
CA CYS A 468 -9.30 -15.84 -25.95
C CYS A 468 -10.39 -14.78 -26.10
N LYS A 469 -10.58 -13.89 -25.12
CA LYS A 469 -11.51 -12.76 -25.26
C LYS A 469 -10.97 -11.74 -26.28
N SER A 470 -11.87 -11.01 -26.93
CA SER A 470 -11.57 -10.08 -28.02
C SER A 470 -10.58 -8.98 -27.61
N SER A 471 -10.09 -8.20 -28.58
CA SER A 471 -9.24 -7.03 -28.34
C SER A 471 -9.98 -5.84 -27.72
N MET A 472 -11.29 -5.97 -27.47
CA MET A 472 -12.05 -5.03 -26.65
C MET A 472 -11.76 -5.19 -25.15
N VAL A 473 -11.06 -6.25 -24.75
CA VAL A 473 -10.66 -6.51 -23.36
C VAL A 473 -9.19 -6.18 -23.14
N GLY A 474 -8.92 -5.23 -22.25
CA GLY A 474 -7.59 -4.89 -21.73
C GLY A 474 -7.44 -5.20 -20.25
N PHE A 475 -6.22 -5.10 -19.72
CA PHE A 475 -5.90 -5.38 -18.32
C PHE A 475 -5.15 -4.24 -17.65
N GLU A 476 -5.50 -3.95 -16.40
CA GLU A 476 -4.79 -3.04 -15.50
C GLU A 476 -4.30 -3.84 -14.29
N PRO A 477 -3.00 -3.83 -13.95
CA PRO A 477 -2.41 -4.81 -13.06
C PRO A 477 -2.86 -4.67 -11.59
N LEU A 478 -3.01 -3.44 -11.11
CA LEU A 478 -3.33 -3.16 -9.71
C LEU A 478 -3.80 -1.71 -9.56
N ASN A 479 -4.94 -1.50 -8.92
CA ASN A 479 -5.49 -0.19 -8.60
C ASN A 479 -4.78 0.47 -7.42
N GLU A 480 -4.48 1.76 -7.51
CA GLU A 480 -3.90 2.61 -6.47
C GLU A 480 -2.85 1.89 -5.61
N PRO A 481 -1.75 1.37 -6.20
CA PRO A 481 -0.74 0.63 -5.44
C PRO A 481 -0.19 1.47 -4.28
N THR A 482 -0.34 0.99 -3.05
CA THR A 482 0.06 1.74 -1.85
C THR A 482 1.54 2.14 -1.89
N GLY A 483 1.90 3.26 -1.29
CA GLY A 483 3.29 3.67 -1.10
C GLY A 483 3.58 5.08 -1.60
N SER A 484 4.70 5.62 -1.15
CA SER A 484 5.10 7.02 -1.42
C SER A 484 6.61 7.23 -1.52
N THR A 485 7.38 6.16 -1.77
CA THR A 485 8.85 6.24 -1.87
C THR A 485 9.35 5.56 -3.13
N ALA A 486 10.57 5.92 -3.55
CA ALA A 486 11.22 5.32 -4.71
C ALA A 486 11.40 3.79 -4.56
N GLU A 487 11.62 3.29 -3.35
CA GLU A 487 11.72 1.85 -3.08
C GLU A 487 10.38 1.14 -3.31
N HIS A 488 9.26 1.71 -2.83
CA HIS A 488 7.93 1.16 -3.12
C HIS A 488 7.65 1.18 -4.63
N ALA A 489 8.08 2.23 -5.33
CA ALA A 489 7.86 2.36 -6.77
C ALA A 489 8.69 1.32 -7.56
N ALA A 490 9.91 1.02 -7.12
CA ALA A 490 10.73 -0.04 -7.71
C ALA A 490 10.06 -1.42 -7.57
N GLU A 491 9.42 -1.70 -6.44
CA GLU A 491 8.65 -2.95 -6.26
C GLU A 491 7.38 -2.97 -7.10
N LEU A 492 6.68 -1.84 -7.26
CA LEU A 492 5.57 -1.74 -8.21
C LEU A 492 6.02 -2.03 -9.64
N ASN A 493 7.11 -1.42 -10.12
CA ASN A 493 7.65 -1.68 -11.46
C ASN A 493 7.99 -3.17 -11.65
N LYS A 494 8.50 -3.83 -10.61
CA LYS A 494 8.75 -5.27 -10.60
C LYS A 494 7.44 -6.08 -10.69
N LEU A 495 6.41 -5.73 -9.94
CA LEU A 495 5.09 -6.36 -10.03
C LEU A 495 4.47 -6.19 -11.42
N GLN A 496 4.58 -5.02 -12.04
CA GLN A 496 4.09 -4.80 -13.42
C GLN A 496 4.82 -5.70 -14.42
N ALA A 497 6.13 -5.90 -14.28
CA ALA A 497 6.89 -6.85 -15.11
C ALA A 497 6.47 -8.32 -14.88
N ILE A 498 6.12 -8.68 -13.64
CA ILE A 498 5.61 -10.01 -13.28
C ILE A 498 4.21 -10.24 -13.85
N PHE A 499 3.34 -9.23 -13.82
CA PHE A 499 2.04 -9.25 -14.47
C PHE A 499 2.17 -9.52 -15.98
N LEU A 500 3.03 -8.78 -16.67
CA LEU A 500 3.31 -8.99 -18.09
C LEU A 500 3.81 -10.41 -18.35
N LYS A 501 4.71 -10.90 -17.52
CA LYS A 501 5.18 -12.29 -17.58
C LYS A 501 4.02 -13.29 -17.48
N ALA A 502 3.17 -13.13 -16.46
CA ALA A 502 2.10 -14.04 -16.14
C ALA A 502 1.07 -14.15 -17.27
N ILE A 503 0.62 -13.02 -17.82
CA ILE A 503 -0.36 -13.03 -18.92
C ILE A 503 0.25 -13.58 -20.22
N ASN A 504 1.53 -13.31 -20.49
CA ASN A 504 2.23 -13.84 -21.67
C ASN A 504 2.45 -15.36 -21.57
N ASP A 505 2.77 -15.85 -20.37
CA ASP A 505 2.92 -17.29 -20.11
C ASP A 505 1.58 -18.02 -20.13
N ALA A 506 0.46 -17.35 -19.83
CA ALA A 506 -0.87 -17.93 -20.01
C ALA A 506 -1.19 -18.21 -21.49
N GLY A 507 -0.62 -17.45 -22.43
CA GLY A 507 -0.79 -17.66 -23.87
C GLY A 507 -2.05 -17.01 -24.46
N GLY A 508 -2.61 -17.61 -25.51
CA GLY A 508 -3.72 -17.05 -26.28
C GLY A 508 -3.36 -15.71 -26.93
N PHE A 509 -4.25 -14.73 -26.82
CA PHE A 509 -4.05 -13.39 -27.40
C PHE A 509 -3.32 -12.41 -26.48
N ASN A 510 -3.02 -12.83 -25.25
CA ASN A 510 -2.43 -11.97 -24.22
C ASN A 510 -1.10 -11.32 -24.60
N PRO A 511 -0.17 -11.94 -25.35
CA PRO A 511 1.09 -11.29 -25.74
C PRO A 511 0.94 -10.01 -26.58
N THR A 512 -0.25 -9.79 -27.15
CA THR A 512 -0.58 -8.61 -27.96
C THR A 512 -1.79 -7.85 -27.41
N ARG A 513 -2.26 -8.20 -26.21
CA ARG A 513 -3.40 -7.54 -25.55
C ARG A 513 -2.94 -6.20 -24.96
N VAL A 514 -3.80 -5.19 -25.03
CA VAL A 514 -3.54 -3.88 -24.43
C VAL A 514 -3.51 -4.02 -22.91
N VAL A 515 -2.50 -3.40 -22.30
CA VAL A 515 -2.38 -3.26 -20.85
C VAL A 515 -2.36 -1.78 -20.46
N VAL A 516 -2.79 -1.47 -19.25
CA VAL A 516 -2.79 -0.12 -18.70
C VAL A 516 -1.99 -0.12 -17.42
N LEU A 517 -0.94 0.69 -17.34
CA LEU A 517 0.05 0.66 -16.27
C LEU A 517 0.07 1.98 -15.51
N GLY A 518 0.40 1.94 -14.21
CA GLY A 518 0.23 3.08 -13.31
C GLY A 518 1.46 3.37 -12.45
N GLY A 519 1.36 4.44 -11.67
CA GLY A 519 2.31 4.78 -10.61
C GLY A 519 1.75 4.42 -9.23
N LEU A 520 2.52 4.69 -8.16
CA LEU A 520 2.03 4.51 -6.80
C LEU A 520 0.81 5.39 -6.53
N GLY A 521 -0.24 4.80 -5.95
CA GLY A 521 -1.51 5.44 -5.63
C GLY A 521 -2.28 5.96 -6.84
N ASP A 522 -1.92 5.48 -8.06
CA ASP A 522 -2.36 6.09 -9.33
C ASP A 522 -2.21 7.62 -9.33
N ASN A 523 -1.17 8.11 -8.64
CA ASN A 523 -0.88 9.51 -8.49
C ASN A 523 -0.06 10.02 -9.70
N SER A 524 -0.46 11.16 -10.25
CA SER A 524 0.18 11.77 -11.42
C SER A 524 1.66 12.12 -11.19
N GLU A 525 2.03 12.59 -9.99
CA GLU A 525 3.41 12.93 -9.65
C GLU A 525 4.26 11.68 -9.50
N HIS A 526 3.77 10.65 -8.81
CA HIS A 526 4.50 9.38 -8.68
C HIS A 526 4.67 8.68 -10.02
N LEU A 527 3.65 8.70 -10.88
CA LEU A 527 3.73 8.22 -12.26
C LEU A 527 4.86 8.94 -13.00
N ALA A 528 4.84 10.28 -12.99
CA ALA A 528 5.86 11.12 -13.60
C ALA A 528 7.29 10.86 -13.07
N GLN A 529 7.43 10.61 -11.78
CA GLN A 529 8.74 10.52 -11.12
C GLN A 529 9.38 9.14 -11.24
N TRP A 530 8.60 8.06 -11.15
CA TRP A 530 9.15 6.72 -10.89
C TRP A 530 8.65 5.62 -11.82
N PHE A 531 7.75 5.91 -12.76
CA PHE A 531 7.32 4.90 -13.72
C PHE A 531 8.47 4.41 -14.61
N GLU A 532 8.59 3.09 -14.75
CA GLU A 532 9.48 2.46 -15.72
C GLU A 532 8.68 1.79 -16.84
N PRO A 533 9.05 1.98 -18.12
CA PRO A 533 8.35 1.33 -19.22
C PRO A 533 8.51 -0.20 -19.16
N PRO A 534 7.57 -0.95 -19.76
CA PRO A 534 7.66 -2.41 -19.86
C PRO A 534 9.03 -2.90 -20.34
N PRO A 535 9.56 -4.00 -19.77
CA PRO A 535 10.79 -4.62 -20.28
C PRO A 535 10.68 -4.95 -21.77
N SER A 536 11.76 -4.68 -22.53
CA SER A 536 11.81 -4.82 -24.00
C SER A 536 11.45 -6.21 -24.57
N ASN A 537 11.42 -7.25 -23.74
CA ASN A 537 11.03 -8.60 -24.12
C ASN A 537 9.51 -8.82 -24.17
N TYR A 538 8.69 -7.83 -23.79
CA TYR A 538 7.24 -7.86 -23.94
C TYR A 538 6.80 -6.92 -25.07
N SER A 539 5.88 -7.39 -25.91
CA SER A 539 5.35 -6.63 -27.06
C SER A 539 3.93 -6.13 -26.84
N ASN A 540 3.42 -6.21 -25.61
CA ASN A 540 2.12 -5.70 -25.24
C ASN A 540 2.03 -4.20 -25.55
N PRO A 541 1.04 -3.74 -26.33
CA PRO A 541 0.73 -2.32 -26.40
C PRO A 541 0.27 -1.83 -25.02
N TYR A 542 0.77 -0.69 -24.56
CA TYR A 542 0.43 -0.17 -23.23
C TYR A 542 -0.02 1.29 -23.26
N ALA A 543 -0.92 1.62 -22.32
CA ALA A 543 -1.30 2.96 -21.95
C ALA A 543 -0.91 3.23 -20.48
N LEU A 544 -0.96 4.48 -20.04
CA LEU A 544 -0.74 4.87 -18.66
C LEU A 544 -2.06 5.24 -17.97
N THR A 545 -2.11 5.10 -16.64
CA THR A 545 -3.24 5.55 -15.83
C THR A 545 -2.80 6.41 -14.64
N PHE A 546 -3.66 7.37 -14.29
CA PHE A 546 -3.66 8.07 -13.01
C PHE A 546 -5.11 8.41 -12.61
N HIS A 547 -5.37 8.72 -11.35
CA HIS A 547 -6.68 9.12 -10.82
C HIS A 547 -6.72 10.60 -10.50
N TYR A 548 -7.89 11.22 -10.62
CA TYR A 548 -8.04 12.66 -10.42
C TYR A 548 -9.24 13.05 -9.56
N TYR A 549 -8.93 13.45 -8.32
CA TYR A 549 -9.89 13.94 -7.34
C TYR A 549 -9.44 15.28 -6.74
N SER A 550 -8.86 16.17 -7.54
CA SER A 550 -8.37 17.48 -7.08
C SER A 550 -9.34 18.62 -7.39
N PRO A 551 -9.40 19.67 -6.54
CA PRO A 551 -8.76 19.74 -5.22
C PRO A 551 -9.48 18.83 -4.21
N TRP A 552 -8.70 18.11 -3.41
CA TRP A 552 -9.20 17.07 -2.51
C TRP A 552 -10.26 17.57 -1.53
N ASP A 553 -10.11 18.78 -1.00
CA ASP A 553 -11.06 19.33 -0.05
C ASP A 553 -12.45 19.53 -0.68
N PHE A 554 -12.54 19.85 -1.98
CA PHE A 554 -13.81 19.95 -2.70
C PHE A 554 -14.41 18.58 -3.02
N THR A 555 -13.63 17.68 -3.62
CA THR A 555 -14.12 16.37 -4.08
C THR A 555 -14.45 15.41 -2.93
N ALA A 556 -13.71 15.49 -1.82
CA ALA A 556 -13.96 14.73 -0.61
C ALA A 556 -14.92 15.44 0.38
N ILE A 557 -15.43 16.63 0.04
CA ILE A 557 -16.34 17.42 0.89
C ILE A 557 -15.70 17.63 2.28
N ALA A 558 -14.42 17.99 2.29
CA ALA A 558 -13.66 18.25 3.48
C ALA A 558 -13.78 19.72 3.88
N TRP A 559 -13.83 19.95 5.20
CA TRP A 559 -13.74 21.28 5.80
C TRP A 559 -14.69 22.32 5.16
N GLY A 560 -15.88 21.91 4.72
CA GLY A 560 -16.89 22.80 4.15
C GLY A 560 -16.54 23.45 2.81
N LYS A 561 -15.55 22.93 2.08
CA LYS A 561 -15.25 23.36 0.71
C LYS A 561 -16.42 23.01 -0.21
N THR A 562 -17.16 24.03 -0.58
CA THR A 562 -18.40 23.92 -1.38
C THR A 562 -18.39 24.89 -2.56
N ILE A 563 -17.28 25.59 -2.78
CA ILE A 563 -17.06 26.47 -3.94
C ILE A 563 -15.95 25.89 -4.82
N TRP A 564 -16.11 26.03 -6.12
CA TRP A 564 -15.12 25.69 -7.14
C TRP A 564 -15.45 26.45 -8.44
N GLY A 565 -14.43 26.88 -9.18
CA GLY A 565 -14.59 27.41 -10.54
C GLY A 565 -13.76 28.66 -10.83
N SER A 566 -13.02 29.16 -9.85
CA SER A 566 -12.16 30.33 -10.04
C SER A 566 -11.11 30.08 -11.14
N ASP A 567 -10.53 31.14 -11.69
CA ASP A 567 -9.43 31.01 -12.65
C ASP A 567 -8.24 30.24 -12.07
N ALA A 568 -8.00 30.36 -10.75
CA ALA A 568 -6.97 29.59 -10.05
C ALA A 568 -7.29 28.10 -9.99
N ASP A 569 -8.55 27.73 -9.69
CA ASP A 569 -8.99 26.33 -9.71
C ASP A 569 -8.80 25.71 -11.10
N LYS A 570 -9.24 26.43 -12.14
CA LYS A 570 -9.14 26.00 -13.53
C LYS A 570 -7.69 25.85 -13.99
N ALA A 571 -6.82 26.78 -13.59
CA ALA A 571 -5.40 26.74 -13.89
C ALA A 571 -4.67 25.59 -13.17
N ALA A 572 -5.10 25.23 -11.96
CA ALA A 572 -4.54 24.08 -11.23
C ALA A 572 -4.84 22.77 -11.96
N VAL A 573 -6.10 22.53 -12.38
CA VAL A 573 -6.47 21.35 -13.17
C VAL A 573 -5.66 21.26 -14.46
N GLU A 574 -5.52 22.39 -15.15
CA GLU A 574 -4.72 22.49 -16.37
C GLU A 574 -3.24 22.15 -16.13
N ALA A 575 -2.65 22.67 -15.05
CA ALA A 575 -1.25 22.42 -14.71
C ALA A 575 -1.01 20.94 -14.38
N ASP A 576 -1.91 20.31 -13.63
CA ASP A 576 -1.81 18.90 -13.24
C ASP A 576 -1.80 18.00 -14.50
N PHE A 577 -2.71 18.24 -15.44
CA PHE A 577 -2.83 17.42 -16.66
C PHE A 577 -1.67 17.69 -17.62
N ALA A 578 -1.24 18.96 -17.74
CA ALA A 578 -0.09 19.35 -18.55
C ALA A 578 1.20 18.68 -18.07
N ALA A 579 1.39 18.55 -16.75
CA ALA A 579 2.57 17.93 -16.16
C ALA A 579 2.68 16.45 -16.56
N VAL A 580 1.58 15.70 -16.52
CA VAL A 580 1.54 14.31 -17.00
C VAL A 580 1.83 14.25 -18.50
N HIS A 581 1.23 15.14 -19.29
CA HIS A 581 1.36 15.12 -20.75
C HIS A 581 2.80 15.41 -21.19
N GLY A 582 3.45 16.37 -20.52
CA GLY A 582 4.84 16.75 -20.77
C GLY A 582 5.83 15.61 -20.52
N ASN A 583 5.51 14.69 -19.60
CA ASN A 583 6.36 13.54 -19.30
C ASN A 583 6.08 12.33 -20.19
N PHE A 584 4.90 12.23 -20.78
CA PHE A 584 4.43 11.04 -21.53
C PHE A 584 3.76 11.39 -22.87
N THR A 585 4.41 12.22 -23.69
CA THR A 585 3.79 12.82 -24.89
C THR A 585 3.32 11.80 -25.94
N ASP A 586 4.02 10.68 -26.08
CA ASP A 586 3.75 9.66 -27.10
C ASP A 586 3.02 8.42 -26.56
N ILE A 587 2.59 8.44 -25.29
CA ILE A 587 1.93 7.30 -24.64
C ILE A 587 0.48 7.68 -24.32
N PRO A 588 -0.52 6.90 -24.76
CA PRO A 588 -1.91 7.16 -24.40
C PRO A 588 -2.12 7.12 -22.89
N VAL A 589 -2.92 8.06 -22.36
CA VAL A 589 -3.19 8.18 -20.93
C VAL A 589 -4.69 8.05 -20.66
N ILE A 590 -5.02 7.36 -19.57
CA ILE A 590 -6.35 7.20 -19.03
C ILE A 590 -6.39 7.88 -17.66
N VAL A 591 -7.36 8.76 -17.43
CA VAL A 591 -7.79 9.13 -16.08
C VAL A 591 -8.72 8.02 -15.61
N GLY A 592 -8.16 7.02 -14.92
CA GLY A 592 -8.82 5.76 -14.57
C GLY A 592 -10.01 5.93 -13.63
N GLU A 593 -9.96 6.99 -12.81
CA GLU A 593 -11.04 7.41 -11.95
C GLU A 593 -11.04 8.94 -11.81
N PHE A 594 -12.24 9.51 -11.86
CA PHE A 594 -12.52 10.87 -11.44
C PHE A 594 -14.01 10.96 -11.10
N GLY A 595 -14.37 11.88 -10.21
CA GLY A 595 -15.76 12.12 -9.87
C GLY A 595 -15.91 13.02 -8.66
N VAL A 596 -17.14 13.47 -8.43
CA VAL A 596 -17.51 14.24 -7.26
C VAL A 596 -18.98 13.96 -6.92
N ASP A 597 -19.23 13.67 -5.66
CA ASP A 597 -20.52 13.24 -5.14
C ASP A 597 -21.55 14.39 -5.08
N SER A 598 -22.83 14.09 -5.34
CA SER A 598 -23.93 15.08 -5.37
C SER A 598 -24.40 15.54 -4.00
N LYS A 599 -24.19 14.76 -2.94
CA LYS A 599 -24.94 14.85 -1.69
C LYS A 599 -24.77 16.19 -1.02
N THR A 600 -23.57 16.79 -1.06
CA THR A 600 -23.27 18.03 -0.31
C THR A 600 -22.61 19.10 -1.17
N THR A 601 -21.96 18.73 -2.28
CA THR A 601 -21.28 19.70 -3.16
C THR A 601 -22.27 20.67 -3.79
N GLU A 602 -21.91 21.94 -3.88
CA GLU A 602 -22.77 22.92 -4.54
C GLU A 602 -22.91 22.56 -6.03
N THR A 603 -24.14 22.54 -6.52
CA THR A 603 -24.49 21.96 -7.83
C THR A 603 -23.84 22.70 -9.00
N ALA A 604 -23.85 24.02 -9.01
CA ALA A 604 -23.20 24.79 -10.07
C ALA A 604 -21.67 24.63 -10.05
N ALA A 605 -21.04 24.62 -8.86
CA ALA A 605 -19.62 24.34 -8.70
C ALA A 605 -19.25 22.94 -9.23
N ARG A 606 -20.07 21.92 -8.95
CA ARG A 606 -19.89 20.56 -9.47
C ARG A 606 -20.04 20.48 -10.99
N TRP A 607 -21.05 21.15 -11.56
CA TRP A 607 -21.22 21.23 -13.01
C TRP A 607 -20.01 21.90 -13.69
N LYS A 608 -19.51 22.99 -13.12
CA LYS A 608 -18.28 23.65 -13.58
C LYS A 608 -17.07 22.71 -13.50
N TRP A 609 -16.94 21.94 -12.42
CA TRP A 609 -15.85 20.99 -12.24
C TRP A 609 -15.86 19.89 -13.29
N PHE A 610 -17.02 19.24 -13.51
CA PHE A 610 -17.16 18.19 -14.54
C PHE A 610 -16.85 18.71 -15.95
N ASP A 611 -17.41 19.87 -16.34
CA ASP A 611 -17.14 20.46 -17.66
C ASP A 611 -15.65 20.72 -17.85
N HIS A 612 -15.02 21.41 -16.89
CA HIS A 612 -13.65 21.87 -17.03
C HIS A 612 -12.63 20.72 -16.98
N VAL A 613 -12.80 19.76 -16.06
CA VAL A 613 -11.90 18.59 -15.95
C VAL A 613 -11.96 17.73 -17.20
N VAL A 614 -13.16 17.47 -17.73
CA VAL A 614 -13.31 16.64 -18.93
C VAL A 614 -12.81 17.37 -20.19
N ARG A 615 -13.09 18.68 -20.33
CA ARG A 615 -12.51 19.47 -21.44
C ARG A 615 -10.98 19.54 -21.36
N THR A 616 -10.41 19.64 -20.16
CA THR A 616 -8.96 19.58 -19.96
C THR A 616 -8.39 18.21 -20.35
N GLY A 617 -9.06 17.12 -19.95
CA GLY A 617 -8.72 15.77 -20.42
C GLY A 617 -8.71 15.66 -21.94
N ASN A 618 -9.74 16.18 -22.60
CA ASN A 618 -9.83 16.21 -24.06
C ASN A 618 -8.74 17.03 -24.73
N LYS A 619 -8.38 18.18 -24.16
CA LYS A 619 -7.26 19.00 -24.64
C LYS A 619 -5.94 18.22 -24.67
N TYR A 620 -5.73 17.34 -23.69
CA TYR A 620 -4.54 16.50 -23.58
C TYR A 620 -4.71 15.08 -24.15
N ASN A 621 -5.82 14.81 -24.84
CA ASN A 621 -6.17 13.52 -25.44
C ASN A 621 -6.20 12.37 -24.40
N TYR A 622 -6.69 12.66 -23.20
CA TYR A 622 -6.87 11.68 -22.13
C TYR A 622 -8.22 10.99 -22.21
N THR A 623 -8.23 9.71 -21.90
CA THR A 623 -9.46 8.94 -21.72
C THR A 623 -10.01 9.19 -20.32
N MET A 624 -11.27 9.60 -20.20
CA MET A 624 -11.87 9.94 -18.91
C MET A 624 -12.84 8.84 -18.46
N MET A 625 -12.62 8.27 -17.28
CA MET A 625 -13.41 7.15 -16.74
C MET A 625 -14.10 7.58 -15.43
N LEU A 626 -15.42 7.81 -15.49
CA LEU A 626 -16.21 8.28 -14.35
C LEU A 626 -16.25 7.23 -13.24
N TRP A 627 -15.92 7.60 -12.00
CA TRP A 627 -16.14 6.77 -10.83
C TRP A 627 -17.56 6.93 -10.31
N ASP A 628 -18.26 5.81 -10.10
CA ASP A 628 -19.65 5.78 -9.66
C ASP A 628 -19.89 4.59 -8.76
N THR A 629 -20.25 4.86 -7.50
CA THR A 629 -20.52 3.84 -6.48
C THR A 629 -22.00 3.54 -6.30
N SER A 630 -22.85 4.16 -7.11
CA SER A 630 -24.30 4.07 -6.99
C SER A 630 -24.89 2.88 -7.75
N ILE A 631 -26.19 2.68 -7.57
CA ILE A 631 -27.00 1.70 -8.33
C ILE A 631 -27.56 2.26 -9.64
N HIS A 632 -27.08 3.43 -10.08
CA HIS A 632 -27.69 4.26 -11.11
C HIS A 632 -28.00 3.53 -12.42
N PHE A 633 -27.12 2.63 -12.84
CA PHE A 633 -27.29 1.89 -14.09
C PHE A 633 -27.82 0.47 -13.90
N VAL A 634 -27.88 -0.06 -12.66
CA VAL A 634 -28.23 -1.48 -12.39
C VAL A 634 -29.75 -1.72 -12.41
N ALA A 635 -30.56 -0.68 -12.22
CA ALA A 635 -32.01 -0.75 -12.37
C ALA A 635 -32.46 -0.16 -13.72
N ASP A 636 -33.57 -0.65 -14.28
CA ASP A 636 -34.37 0.06 -15.30
C ASP A 636 -35.03 1.32 -14.68
N SER A 637 -34.25 2.09 -13.91
CA SER A 637 -34.69 3.32 -13.28
C SER A 637 -34.93 4.36 -14.37
N PRO A 638 -36.09 5.04 -14.38
CA PRO A 638 -36.36 6.14 -15.30
C PRO A 638 -35.44 7.35 -15.07
N GLN A 639 -34.67 7.36 -13.98
CA GLN A 639 -33.62 8.33 -13.68
C GLN A 639 -32.38 7.54 -13.31
N PRO A 640 -31.52 7.17 -14.28
CA PRO A 640 -30.37 6.34 -13.98
C PRO A 640 -29.47 7.10 -13.01
N TRP A 641 -29.09 8.35 -13.30
CA TRP A 641 -28.13 9.12 -12.49
C TRP A 641 -28.80 10.22 -11.62
N GLU A 642 -28.29 10.46 -10.41
CA GLU A 642 -28.88 11.42 -9.44
C GLU A 642 -28.90 12.87 -9.97
N ASP A 643 -27.86 13.27 -10.71
CA ASP A 643 -27.76 14.57 -11.37
C ASP A 643 -27.62 14.44 -12.91
N PRO A 644 -28.73 14.32 -13.65
CA PRO A 644 -28.67 14.12 -15.09
C PRO A 644 -27.98 15.27 -15.83
N THR A 645 -28.05 16.52 -15.33
CA THR A 645 -27.35 17.65 -15.95
C THR A 645 -25.82 17.47 -15.85
N ALA A 646 -25.30 17.04 -14.70
CA ALA A 646 -23.86 16.79 -14.57
C ALA A 646 -23.36 15.70 -15.53
N LEU A 647 -24.15 14.64 -15.72
CA LEU A 647 -23.83 13.55 -16.64
C LEU A 647 -23.86 14.02 -18.10
N ASP A 648 -24.88 14.78 -18.51
CA ASP A 648 -24.96 15.34 -19.86
C ASP A 648 -23.82 16.34 -20.12
N ILE A 649 -23.44 17.14 -19.13
CA ILE A 649 -22.27 18.03 -19.21
C ILE A 649 -21.00 17.23 -19.49
N LEU A 650 -20.75 16.18 -18.71
CA LEU A 650 -19.60 15.28 -18.89
C LEU A 650 -19.60 14.67 -20.29
N LEU A 651 -20.72 14.11 -20.74
CA LEU A 651 -20.81 13.42 -22.03
C LEU A 651 -20.66 14.37 -23.22
N ASN A 652 -21.17 15.60 -23.13
CA ASN A 652 -20.97 16.64 -24.13
C ASN A 652 -19.51 17.13 -24.13
N ALA A 653 -18.95 17.40 -22.96
CA ALA A 653 -17.56 17.83 -22.81
C ALA A 653 -16.61 16.78 -23.39
N ALA A 654 -16.86 15.49 -23.13
CA ALA A 654 -16.14 14.34 -23.68
C ALA A 654 -16.21 14.26 -25.21
N GLN A 655 -17.27 14.76 -25.83
CA GLN A 655 -17.40 14.87 -27.29
C GLN A 655 -16.80 16.17 -27.86
N GLY A 656 -16.16 17.00 -27.01
CA GLY A 656 -15.60 18.29 -27.41
C GLY A 656 -16.63 19.40 -27.56
N THR A 657 -17.86 19.19 -27.06
CA THR A 657 -18.91 20.21 -27.04
C THR A 657 -18.83 21.01 -25.74
N GLU A 658 -18.68 22.33 -25.84
CA GLU A 658 -18.71 23.21 -24.67
C GLU A 658 -20.13 23.34 -24.13
N ASN A 659 -20.31 23.28 -22.81
CA ASN A 659 -21.62 23.41 -22.18
C ASN A 659 -21.86 24.83 -21.69
N ALA A 660 -23.12 25.30 -21.73
CA ALA A 660 -23.53 26.38 -20.86
C ALA A 660 -23.54 25.87 -19.41
N LEU A 661 -23.24 26.73 -18.44
CA LEU A 661 -23.12 26.36 -17.03
C LEU A 661 -23.87 27.36 -16.16
N ALA A 662 -24.42 26.85 -15.06
CA ALA A 662 -24.82 27.67 -13.94
C ALA A 662 -23.58 28.32 -13.32
N ASP A 663 -23.70 29.58 -12.94
CA ASP A 663 -22.70 30.30 -12.15
C ASP A 663 -22.97 30.21 -10.64
N SER A 664 -21.92 30.35 -9.84
CA SER A 664 -21.94 30.30 -8.38
C SER A 664 -20.74 31.02 -7.78
N THR A 665 -20.78 31.25 -6.47
CA THR A 665 -19.67 31.89 -5.74
C THR A 665 -18.35 31.15 -5.95
N GLU A 666 -17.32 31.87 -6.38
CA GLU A 666 -15.94 31.37 -6.56
C GLU A 666 -14.93 32.06 -5.62
N ASP A 667 -15.33 33.15 -4.97
CA ASP A 667 -14.48 33.93 -4.07
C ASP A 667 -14.24 33.17 -2.74
N GLY A 668 -12.98 32.79 -2.51
CA GLY A 668 -12.54 32.15 -1.27
C GLY A 668 -12.67 33.00 0.00
N SER A 669 -12.87 34.31 -0.13
CA SER A 669 -13.11 35.23 0.99
C SER A 669 -14.59 35.44 1.30
N ALA A 670 -15.49 34.86 0.50
CA ALA A 670 -16.92 34.98 0.71
C ALA A 670 -17.34 34.42 2.09
N ILE A 671 -18.42 34.99 2.64
CA ILE A 671 -19.06 34.53 3.88
C ILE A 671 -20.45 33.92 3.62
N GLU A 672 -20.93 34.01 2.39
CA GLU A 672 -22.19 33.46 1.89
C GLU A 672 -21.98 32.90 0.49
N GLN A 673 -22.89 32.04 0.03
CA GLN A 673 -22.84 31.47 -1.32
C GLN A 673 -24.09 31.79 -2.12
N SER A 674 -23.86 32.09 -3.40
CA SER A 674 -24.88 32.20 -4.43
C SER A 674 -24.74 31.04 -5.41
N SER A 675 -25.87 30.64 -6.00
CA SER A 675 -25.92 29.62 -7.05
C SER A 675 -27.11 29.91 -7.95
N SER A 676 -26.86 29.86 -9.25
CA SER A 676 -27.89 29.93 -10.29
C SER A 676 -28.41 28.55 -10.71
N ALA A 677 -27.91 27.45 -10.13
CA ALA A 677 -28.52 26.12 -10.27
C ALA A 677 -29.85 26.01 -9.50
N TYR A 678 -30.21 27.06 -8.75
CA TYR A 678 -31.41 27.11 -7.93
C TYR A 678 -32.14 28.44 -8.10
N ILE A 679 -33.47 28.39 -7.94
CA ILE A 679 -34.32 29.56 -7.71
C ILE A 679 -34.81 29.46 -6.28
N PHE A 680 -34.10 30.08 -5.35
CA PHE A 680 -34.47 30.06 -3.93
C PHE A 680 -35.44 31.20 -3.60
N HIS A 681 -36.48 30.87 -2.85
CA HIS A 681 -37.38 31.86 -2.26
C HIS A 681 -37.60 31.55 -0.77
N ARG A 682 -37.39 32.54 0.11
CA ARG A 682 -37.61 32.36 1.54
C ARG A 682 -39.09 32.53 1.87
N VAL A 683 -39.62 31.76 2.82
CA VAL A 683 -41.00 31.96 3.30
C VAL A 683 -41.16 33.37 3.87
N GLU A 684 -42.37 33.92 3.73
CA GLU A 684 -42.77 35.22 4.30
C GLU A 684 -41.96 36.44 3.79
N THR A 685 -41.11 36.27 2.78
CA THR A 685 -40.47 37.39 2.07
C THR A 685 -41.26 37.78 0.82
N PRO A 686 -41.23 39.06 0.39
CA PRO A 686 -41.86 39.45 -0.88
C PRO A 686 -41.22 38.73 -2.07
N VAL A 687 -42.05 38.19 -2.97
CA VAL A 687 -41.59 37.65 -4.25
C VAL A 687 -41.23 38.84 -5.16
N ILE A 688 -39.97 38.89 -5.59
CA ILE A 688 -39.41 39.94 -6.46
C ILE A 688 -38.78 39.33 -7.71
N ASP A 689 -38.47 40.15 -8.72
CA ASP A 689 -37.67 39.72 -9.88
C ASP A 689 -36.34 39.14 -9.38
N GLN A 690 -35.96 37.95 -9.86
CA GLN A 690 -34.67 37.32 -9.54
C GLN A 690 -33.79 37.29 -10.78
N ASN A 691 -32.63 37.93 -10.70
CA ASN A 691 -31.63 37.92 -11.75
C ASN A 691 -30.55 36.90 -11.43
N LEU A 692 -30.46 35.84 -12.24
CA LEU A 692 -29.49 34.75 -12.05
C LEU A 692 -28.39 34.82 -13.12
N PRO A 693 -27.10 34.74 -12.72
CA PRO A 693 -25.97 34.70 -13.65
C PRO A 693 -25.71 33.30 -14.22
N PHE A 694 -25.18 33.23 -15.45
CA PHE A 694 -24.79 31.97 -16.09
C PHE A 694 -23.50 32.17 -16.90
N ILE A 695 -22.90 31.06 -17.35
CA ILE A 695 -21.75 31.04 -18.24
C ILE A 695 -22.19 30.37 -19.54
N TRP A 696 -22.30 31.10 -20.65
CA TRP A 696 -22.89 30.52 -21.86
C TRP A 696 -21.89 29.73 -22.71
N ASN A 697 -20.57 29.95 -22.60
CA ASN A 697 -19.54 29.26 -23.39
C ASN A 697 -19.91 29.14 -24.89
N ASN A 698 -20.30 30.27 -25.51
CA ASN A 698 -20.76 30.36 -26.91
C ASN A 698 -22.08 29.63 -27.25
N ASN A 699 -22.74 28.99 -26.29
CA ASN A 699 -24.04 28.37 -26.48
C ASN A 699 -25.17 29.39 -26.53
N LYS A 700 -26.32 28.97 -27.06
CA LYS A 700 -27.54 29.79 -27.17
C LYS A 700 -28.68 29.16 -26.40
N LEU A 701 -29.34 29.95 -25.56
CA LEU A 701 -30.59 29.57 -24.93
C LEU A 701 -31.69 29.48 -25.99
N SER A 702 -32.31 28.32 -26.12
CA SER A 702 -33.36 28.03 -27.11
C SER A 702 -34.76 28.12 -26.51
N SER A 703 -34.93 27.62 -25.28
CA SER A 703 -36.20 27.67 -24.56
C SER A 703 -35.99 27.51 -23.05
N ILE A 704 -37.00 27.92 -22.28
CA ILE A 704 -37.09 27.61 -20.86
C ILE A 704 -38.39 26.83 -20.62
N ARG A 705 -38.28 25.65 -20.04
CA ARG A 705 -39.42 24.77 -19.73
C ARG A 705 -39.55 24.56 -18.23
N VAL A 706 -40.77 24.63 -17.72
CA VAL A 706 -41.07 24.40 -16.30
C VAL A 706 -41.84 23.09 -16.14
N SER A 707 -41.41 22.29 -15.17
CA SER A 707 -42.06 21.04 -14.79
C SER A 707 -42.33 21.05 -13.28
N GLU A 708 -43.61 21.14 -12.93
CA GLU A 708 -44.10 21.11 -11.54
C GLU A 708 -44.70 19.73 -11.21
N PRO A 709 -44.57 19.24 -9.96
CA PRO A 709 -45.22 17.99 -9.54
C PRO A 709 -46.73 18.00 -9.80
N GLY A 710 -47.21 16.98 -10.50
CA GLY A 710 -48.63 16.81 -10.80
C GLY A 710 -49.21 17.75 -11.86
N LYS A 711 -48.39 18.57 -12.53
CA LYS A 711 -48.82 19.44 -13.63
C LYS A 711 -48.19 19.04 -14.96
N ILE A 712 -48.84 19.41 -16.06
CA ILE A 712 -48.28 19.26 -17.39
C ILE A 712 -47.16 20.31 -17.57
N PRO A 713 -45.95 19.93 -18.02
CA PRO A 713 -44.88 20.89 -18.24
C PRO A 713 -45.22 21.93 -19.32
N TYR A 714 -44.76 23.16 -19.15
CA TYR A 714 -45.05 24.30 -20.05
C TYR A 714 -43.79 25.13 -20.34
N ASN A 715 -43.81 25.87 -21.44
CA ASN A 715 -42.70 26.75 -21.83
C ASN A 715 -42.94 28.17 -21.33
N LEU A 716 -41.86 28.83 -20.91
CA LEU A 716 -41.90 30.25 -20.58
C LEU A 716 -41.80 31.10 -21.86
N VAL A 717 -42.31 32.32 -21.75
CA VAL A 717 -42.33 33.34 -22.81
C VAL A 717 -41.46 34.51 -22.37
N GLU A 718 -40.48 34.86 -23.19
CA GLU A 718 -39.62 36.03 -22.97
C GLU A 718 -40.44 37.34 -22.98
N GLY A 719 -40.10 38.28 -22.11
CA GLY A 719 -40.84 39.51 -21.86
C GLY A 719 -41.90 39.35 -20.76
N ASP A 720 -42.68 38.27 -20.82
CA ASP A 720 -43.76 38.01 -19.87
C ASP A 720 -43.28 37.30 -18.60
N HIS A 721 -42.55 36.20 -18.76
CA HIS A 721 -42.13 35.33 -17.64
C HIS A 721 -40.67 35.56 -17.22
N TYR A 722 -39.81 35.89 -18.19
CA TYR A 722 -38.41 36.19 -17.97
C TYR A 722 -37.91 37.21 -18.98
N THR A 723 -36.80 37.88 -18.69
CA THR A 723 -36.08 38.73 -19.65
C THR A 723 -34.62 38.33 -19.72
N LEU A 724 -34.04 38.35 -20.90
CA LEU A 724 -32.63 38.04 -21.12
C LEU A 724 -31.77 39.30 -21.09
N ASN A 725 -30.73 39.27 -20.27
CA ASN A 725 -29.61 40.20 -20.33
C ASN A 725 -28.33 39.37 -20.34
N SER A 726 -28.07 38.73 -21.48
CA SER A 726 -27.04 37.69 -21.62
C SER A 726 -25.70 38.12 -21.00
N PRO A 727 -25.07 37.25 -20.17
CA PRO A 727 -25.45 35.86 -19.92
C PRO A 727 -26.51 35.65 -18.81
N ASN A 728 -27.06 36.72 -18.24
CA ASN A 728 -27.99 36.64 -17.11
C ASN A 728 -29.44 36.45 -17.56
N ILE A 729 -30.22 35.74 -16.74
CA ILE A 729 -31.66 35.55 -16.93
C ILE A 729 -32.38 36.15 -15.73
N THR A 730 -33.27 37.11 -15.98
CA THR A 730 -34.14 37.66 -14.94
C THR A 730 -35.52 36.99 -15.01
N PHE A 731 -35.86 36.20 -14.00
CA PHE A 731 -37.19 35.63 -13.81
C PHE A 731 -38.10 36.66 -13.14
N LYS A 732 -39.27 36.92 -13.75
CA LYS A 732 -40.18 37.98 -13.30
C LYS A 732 -40.93 37.58 -12.03
N ALA A 733 -41.14 38.55 -11.12
CA ALA A 733 -41.89 38.37 -9.88
C ALA A 733 -43.28 37.78 -10.13
N ALA A 734 -43.95 38.18 -11.23
CA ALA A 734 -45.25 37.66 -11.63
C ALA A 734 -45.22 36.14 -11.90
N PHE A 735 -44.19 35.66 -12.60
CA PHE A 735 -43.96 34.23 -12.82
C PHE A 735 -43.55 33.53 -11.52
N LEU A 736 -42.58 34.09 -10.78
CA LEU A 736 -42.12 33.49 -9.53
C LEU A 736 -43.23 33.36 -8.50
N SER A 737 -44.21 34.26 -8.51
CA SER A 737 -45.40 34.19 -7.64
C SER A 737 -46.30 33.00 -7.94
N THR A 738 -46.22 32.39 -9.13
CA THR A 738 -46.94 31.15 -9.45
C THR A 738 -46.25 29.92 -8.87
N LEU A 739 -44.93 29.96 -8.72
CA LEU A 739 -44.14 28.90 -8.07
C LEU A 739 -44.13 29.04 -6.54
N PHE A 740 -44.21 30.28 -6.05
CA PHE A 740 -44.14 30.64 -4.64
C PHE A 740 -45.39 31.44 -4.20
N PRO A 741 -46.59 30.84 -4.26
CA PRO A 741 -47.80 31.53 -3.83
C PRO A 741 -47.75 31.88 -2.34
N VAL A 742 -48.58 32.85 -1.92
CA VAL A 742 -48.76 33.19 -0.51
C VAL A 742 -49.15 31.93 0.28
N ASN A 743 -48.46 31.65 1.39
CA ASN A 743 -48.58 30.42 2.19
C ASN A 743 -48.06 29.14 1.51
N SER A 744 -47.17 29.25 0.51
CA SER A 744 -46.47 28.10 -0.06
C SER A 744 -45.70 27.34 1.02
N ILE A 745 -45.91 26.02 1.10
CA ILE A 745 -45.15 25.13 1.98
C ILE A 745 -43.66 25.14 1.59
N VAL A 746 -42.75 24.89 2.53
CA VAL A 746 -41.32 24.74 2.22
C VAL A 746 -41.07 23.49 1.36
N GLY A 747 -39.91 23.46 0.68
CA GLY A 747 -39.45 22.37 -0.17
C GLY A 747 -39.43 22.70 -1.66
N PHE A 748 -39.16 21.66 -2.44
CA PHE A 748 -39.13 21.68 -3.90
C PHE A 748 -40.46 22.13 -4.53
N LYS A 749 -40.39 22.92 -5.61
CA LYS A 749 -41.56 23.45 -6.34
C LYS A 749 -41.60 23.04 -7.80
N ALA A 750 -40.50 23.20 -8.50
CA ALA A 750 -40.44 22.93 -9.92
C ALA A 750 -39.00 22.69 -10.37
N ASN A 751 -38.86 21.93 -11.44
CA ASN A 751 -37.67 21.98 -12.27
C ASN A 751 -37.89 23.04 -13.35
N VAL A 752 -36.94 23.96 -13.51
CA VAL A 752 -36.88 24.95 -14.58
C VAL A 752 -35.71 24.58 -15.49
N THR A 753 -36.01 23.93 -16.60
CA THR A 753 -35.02 23.45 -17.57
C THR A 753 -34.70 24.54 -18.57
N LEU A 754 -33.44 24.97 -18.62
CA LEU A 754 -32.90 25.85 -19.66
C LEU A 754 -32.33 24.98 -20.78
N ASN A 755 -32.94 25.07 -21.96
CA ASN A 755 -32.46 24.34 -23.13
C ASN A 755 -31.40 25.14 -23.85
N PHE A 756 -30.18 24.61 -23.92
CA PHE A 756 -29.07 25.21 -24.66
C PHE A 756 -28.79 24.45 -25.94
N SER A 757 -28.26 25.14 -26.94
CA SER A 757 -27.74 24.52 -28.16
C SER A 757 -26.43 25.19 -28.59
N PRO A 758 -25.36 24.41 -28.84
CA PRO A 758 -25.20 22.99 -28.47
C PRO A 758 -25.10 22.79 -26.93
N GLY A 759 -24.73 21.59 -26.48
CA GLY A 759 -24.45 21.30 -25.06
C GLY A 759 -25.64 20.79 -24.24
N ALA A 760 -25.40 20.62 -22.93
CA ALA A 760 -26.37 20.08 -21.99
C ALA A 760 -27.47 21.07 -21.59
N ASP A 761 -28.64 20.53 -21.26
CA ASP A 761 -29.71 21.30 -20.60
C ASP A 761 -29.36 21.54 -19.12
N LEU A 762 -29.60 22.76 -18.63
CA LEU A 762 -29.46 23.07 -17.20
C LEU A 762 -30.81 22.93 -16.49
N ILE A 763 -30.90 22.03 -15.51
CA ILE A 763 -32.12 21.83 -14.72
C ILE A 763 -32.01 22.57 -13.38
N LEU A 764 -32.61 23.75 -13.29
CA LEU A 764 -32.64 24.53 -12.06
C LEU A 764 -33.76 24.03 -11.15
N GLN A 765 -33.51 23.95 -9.84
CA GLN A 765 -34.55 23.64 -8.88
C GLN A 765 -35.13 24.93 -8.26
N ALA A 766 -36.43 25.13 -8.41
CA ALA A 766 -37.17 26.15 -7.67
C ALA A 766 -37.52 25.62 -6.28
N VAL A 767 -37.07 26.30 -5.23
CA VAL A 767 -37.15 25.84 -3.84
C VAL A 767 -37.67 26.94 -2.94
N GLN A 768 -38.79 26.67 -2.27
CA GLN A 768 -39.27 27.49 -1.16
C GLN A 768 -38.55 27.02 0.11
N TRP A 769 -37.92 27.91 0.86
CA TRP A 769 -37.12 27.51 2.03
C TRP A 769 -37.36 28.38 3.27
N ASP A 770 -37.01 27.82 4.41
CA ASP A 770 -36.84 28.48 5.70
C ASP A 770 -35.70 27.78 6.47
N THR A 771 -35.28 28.31 7.62
CA THR A 771 -34.22 27.69 8.42
C THR A 771 -34.66 26.31 8.94
N PRO A 772 -33.94 25.22 8.64
CA PRO A 772 -34.24 23.88 9.17
C PRO A 772 -34.31 23.85 10.69
N GLN A 773 -35.05 22.88 11.25
CA GLN A 773 -35.28 22.79 12.70
C GLN A 773 -34.89 21.41 13.22
N PRO A 774 -33.98 21.32 14.21
CA PRO A 774 -33.66 20.05 14.84
C PRO A 774 -34.72 19.71 15.89
N ALA A 775 -34.90 18.42 16.19
CA ALA A 775 -35.78 17.96 17.24
C ALA A 775 -35.29 18.34 18.66
N SER A 776 -33.99 18.60 18.81
CA SER A 776 -33.38 19.15 20.02
C SER A 776 -32.27 20.14 19.67
N THR A 777 -31.94 21.05 20.59
CA THR A 777 -30.88 22.06 20.40
C THR A 777 -29.58 21.71 21.11
N ASP A 778 -29.59 20.63 21.88
CA ASP A 778 -28.48 20.23 22.72
C ASP A 778 -28.46 18.72 22.94
N TYR A 779 -27.30 18.26 23.39
CA TYR A 779 -27.03 16.89 23.81
C TYR A 779 -25.98 16.87 24.91
N VAL A 780 -26.22 16.09 25.97
CA VAL A 780 -25.24 15.86 27.03
C VAL A 780 -24.61 14.48 26.84
N ILE A 781 -23.28 14.43 26.81
CA ILE A 781 -22.56 13.17 26.67
C ILE A 781 -22.58 12.42 28.01
N HIS A 782 -23.05 11.17 28.01
CA HIS A 782 -23.07 10.29 29.18
C HIS A 782 -22.37 8.98 28.86
N PRO A 783 -21.41 8.48 29.66
CA PRO A 783 -20.81 7.17 29.40
C PRO A 783 -21.85 6.06 29.31
N PRO A 784 -21.83 5.20 28.25
CA PRO A 784 -20.81 5.05 27.20
C PRO A 784 -21.12 5.74 25.85
N SER A 785 -22.05 6.68 25.79
CA SER A 785 -22.59 7.27 24.54
C SER A 785 -21.56 7.98 23.66
N GLN A 786 -20.39 8.35 24.20
CA GLN A 786 -19.30 8.92 23.42
C GLN A 786 -18.74 7.98 22.34
N ASN A 787 -18.99 6.67 22.46
CA ASN A 787 -18.51 5.67 21.51
C ASN A 787 -19.57 5.29 20.47
N THR A 788 -20.69 5.99 20.44
CA THR A 788 -21.80 5.76 19.51
C THR A 788 -22.10 7.04 18.74
N ASP A 789 -22.37 6.92 17.45
CA ASP A 789 -22.79 8.05 16.63
C ASP A 789 -24.08 8.66 17.18
N LEU A 790 -24.19 9.98 17.16
CA LEU A 790 -25.36 10.74 17.60
C LEU A 790 -26.22 11.08 16.38
N TYR A 791 -27.42 10.49 16.29
CA TYR A 791 -28.41 10.88 15.29
C TYR A 791 -29.30 12.01 15.82
N ILE A 792 -29.37 13.11 15.07
CA ILE A 792 -30.17 14.29 15.40
C ILE A 792 -31.28 14.38 14.34
N PRO A 793 -32.55 14.12 14.70
CA PRO A 793 -33.66 14.32 13.77
C PRO A 793 -33.79 15.79 13.37
N PHE A 794 -34.01 16.05 12.08
CA PHE A 794 -34.22 17.37 11.51
C PHE A 794 -35.50 17.44 10.69
N GLU A 795 -36.27 18.50 10.88
CA GLU A 795 -37.21 18.98 9.88
C GLU A 795 -36.46 19.86 8.88
N PHE A 796 -36.10 19.28 7.74
CA PHE A 796 -35.54 20.05 6.63
C PHE A 796 -36.60 20.98 6.04
N LYS A 797 -36.30 22.28 5.99
CA LYS A 797 -37.22 23.32 5.49
C LYS A 797 -36.73 23.91 4.16
N GLY A 798 -36.50 23.07 3.16
CA GLY A 798 -36.00 23.52 1.86
C GLY A 798 -35.44 22.35 1.06
N LEU A 799 -34.16 22.45 0.68
CA LEU A 799 -33.43 21.30 0.18
C LEU A 799 -33.15 20.33 1.33
N ASN A 800 -33.32 19.04 1.06
CA ASN A 800 -32.83 17.97 1.91
C ASN A 800 -31.31 17.79 1.68
N LYS A 801 -30.54 18.86 1.95
CA LYS A 801 -29.12 18.95 1.62
C LYS A 801 -28.39 19.83 2.63
N VAL A 802 -27.46 19.22 3.36
CA VAL A 802 -26.56 19.90 4.30
C VAL A 802 -25.34 20.39 3.51
N ALA A 803 -24.96 21.65 3.70
CA ALA A 803 -23.75 22.21 3.08
C ALA A 803 -22.50 21.81 3.85
N THR A 804 -22.49 22.01 5.17
CA THR A 804 -21.36 21.65 6.04
C THR A 804 -21.74 21.73 7.52
N VAL A 805 -20.83 21.28 8.40
CA VAL A 805 -20.94 21.39 9.86
C VAL A 805 -19.70 22.09 10.39
N LYS A 806 -19.87 23.23 11.05
CA LYS A 806 -18.80 23.90 11.81
C LYS A 806 -18.77 23.38 13.24
N ALA A 807 -17.59 23.14 13.80
CA ALA A 807 -17.42 22.72 15.19
C ALA A 807 -16.49 23.69 15.95
N GLN A 808 -17.04 24.35 16.97
CA GLN A 808 -16.32 25.36 17.73
C GLN A 808 -16.57 25.18 19.23
N MET A 809 -15.52 25.21 20.03
CA MET A 809 -15.63 25.23 21.49
C MET A 809 -16.20 26.58 21.96
N ILE A 810 -16.77 26.61 23.17
CA ILE A 810 -17.36 27.85 23.73
C ILE A 810 -16.35 29.00 23.86
N ASN A 811 -15.04 28.69 23.97
CA ASN A 811 -13.95 29.66 23.99
C ASN A 811 -13.57 30.21 22.59
N SER A 812 -14.34 29.87 21.56
CA SER A 812 -14.13 30.23 20.15
C SER A 812 -12.99 29.54 19.41
N SER A 813 -12.27 28.61 20.05
CA SER A 813 -11.32 27.74 19.33
C SER A 813 -12.03 26.61 18.59
N TYR A 814 -11.43 26.10 17.52
CA TYR A 814 -12.01 25.01 16.73
C TYR A 814 -11.79 23.66 17.41
N LEU A 815 -12.82 22.81 17.39
CA LEU A 815 -12.81 21.54 18.10
C LEU A 815 -11.86 20.52 17.48
N LEU A 816 -11.85 20.45 16.16
CA LEU A 816 -11.06 19.57 15.32
C LEU A 816 -10.44 20.39 14.20
N ASP A 817 -9.31 19.93 13.66
CA ASP A 817 -8.62 20.55 12.53
C ASP A 817 -8.42 22.07 12.69
N ASP A 818 -7.84 22.50 13.82
CA ASP A 818 -7.67 23.91 14.16
C ASP A 818 -6.83 24.71 13.16
N TRP A 819 -5.95 24.05 12.41
CA TRP A 819 -5.21 24.61 11.28
C TRP A 819 -6.14 25.15 10.17
N THR A 820 -7.40 24.70 10.08
CA THR A 820 -8.39 25.24 9.13
C THR A 820 -8.68 26.72 9.35
N GLN A 821 -8.22 27.32 10.45
CA GLN A 821 -8.23 28.77 10.67
C GLN A 821 -7.55 29.58 9.56
N TRP A 822 -6.64 28.96 8.81
CA TRP A 822 -5.92 29.58 7.68
C TRP A 822 -6.68 29.48 6.35
N LEU A 823 -7.80 28.76 6.31
CA LEU A 823 -8.66 28.66 5.12
C LEU A 823 -9.65 29.83 5.04
N GLY A 824 -10.39 29.90 3.94
CA GLY A 824 -11.42 30.92 3.72
C GLY A 824 -12.57 30.85 4.75
N PRO A 825 -13.35 31.93 4.93
CA PRO A 825 -14.37 32.00 5.99
C PRO A 825 -15.43 30.89 5.94
N LEU A 826 -15.70 30.34 4.75
CA LEU A 826 -16.59 29.22 4.52
C LEU A 826 -16.00 27.84 4.88
N GLN A 827 -14.70 27.77 5.22
CA GLN A 827 -14.02 26.52 5.58
C GLN A 827 -13.51 26.47 7.03
N GLN A 828 -13.24 27.62 7.65
CA GLN A 828 -12.65 27.68 9.00
C GLN A 828 -13.47 26.91 10.06
N GLY A 829 -12.86 25.93 10.71
CA GLY A 829 -13.47 25.11 11.76
C GLY A 829 -14.59 24.17 11.28
N ARG A 830 -14.67 23.88 9.98
CA ARG A 830 -15.65 22.94 9.42
C ARG A 830 -15.12 21.51 9.45
N LEU A 831 -16.05 20.58 9.59
CA LEU A 831 -15.81 19.15 9.67
C LEU A 831 -15.89 18.49 8.29
N THR A 832 -15.14 17.42 8.10
CA THR A 832 -15.16 16.56 6.91
C THR A 832 -16.35 15.59 6.91
N TYR A 833 -17.07 15.55 5.79
CA TYR A 833 -18.19 14.62 5.56
C TYR A 833 -17.72 13.17 5.61
N GLN A 834 -18.59 12.26 6.08
CA GLN A 834 -18.34 10.84 6.41
C GLN A 834 -17.33 10.57 7.53
N SER A 835 -16.26 11.36 7.66
CA SER A 835 -15.30 11.23 8.77
C SER A 835 -15.90 11.72 10.09
N HIS A 836 -16.61 12.85 10.07
CA HIS A 836 -17.09 13.51 11.28
C HIS A 836 -18.62 13.65 11.34
N TRP A 837 -19.29 13.67 10.19
CA TRP A 837 -20.74 13.81 10.12
C TRP A 837 -21.31 13.18 8.84
N ASP A 838 -22.58 12.79 8.88
CA ASP A 838 -23.35 12.27 7.75
C ASP A 838 -24.81 12.76 7.86
N PHE A 839 -25.65 12.52 6.85
CA PHE A 839 -27.07 12.85 6.91
C PHE A 839 -27.92 11.95 6.02
N ASP A 840 -29.20 11.86 6.35
CA ASP A 840 -30.24 11.23 5.53
C ASP A 840 -31.46 12.16 5.43
N SER A 841 -32.57 11.67 4.88
CA SER A 841 -33.78 12.48 4.74
C SER A 841 -34.49 12.85 6.04
N GLY A 842 -34.14 12.22 7.15
CA GLY A 842 -34.75 12.44 8.46
C GLY A 842 -33.88 13.22 9.44
N GLY A 843 -32.56 13.31 9.22
CA GLY A 843 -31.67 13.88 10.22
C GLY A 843 -30.19 13.89 9.85
N ILE A 844 -29.40 14.40 10.79
CA ILE A 844 -27.95 14.52 10.68
C ILE A 844 -27.31 13.61 11.73
N THR A 845 -26.35 12.81 11.31
CA THR A 845 -25.53 11.96 12.18
C THR A 845 -24.21 12.67 12.48
N VAL A 846 -23.94 12.91 13.77
CA VAL A 846 -22.62 13.35 14.25
C VAL A 846 -21.84 12.11 14.67
N LYS A 847 -20.67 11.89 14.08
CA LYS A 847 -19.87 10.68 14.34
C LYS A 847 -19.30 10.69 15.76
N SER A 848 -19.16 9.51 16.34
CA SER A 848 -18.62 9.30 17.70
C SER A 848 -17.27 9.97 17.92
N VAL A 849 -16.40 10.04 16.90
CA VAL A 849 -15.11 10.76 16.96
C VAL A 849 -15.27 12.23 17.35
N VAL A 850 -16.36 12.89 16.94
CA VAL A 850 -16.66 14.28 17.33
C VAL A 850 -17.05 14.35 18.81
N LEU A 851 -17.87 13.41 19.29
CA LEU A 851 -18.23 13.32 20.71
C LEU A 851 -17.00 13.06 21.59
N GLN A 852 -16.11 12.18 21.14
CA GLN A 852 -14.84 11.91 21.79
C GLN A 852 -13.95 13.17 21.83
N ALA A 853 -13.89 13.95 20.75
CA ALA A 853 -13.16 15.21 20.70
C ALA A 853 -13.70 16.23 21.72
N VAL A 854 -15.03 16.35 21.86
CA VAL A 854 -15.67 17.21 22.87
C VAL A 854 -15.26 16.78 24.29
N LEU A 855 -15.29 15.48 24.59
CA LEU A 855 -14.85 14.95 25.88
C LEU A 855 -13.36 15.21 26.14
N GLN A 856 -12.51 14.97 25.15
CA GLN A 856 -11.05 15.16 25.26
C GLN A 856 -10.68 16.63 25.48
N ALA A 857 -11.37 17.54 24.79
CA ALA A 857 -11.21 18.98 24.99
C ALA A 857 -11.68 19.43 26.38
N ASN A 858 -12.52 18.63 27.04
CA ASN A 858 -13.16 18.96 28.32
C ASN A 858 -13.83 20.35 28.30
N GLN A 859 -14.44 20.70 27.16
CA GLN A 859 -15.23 21.90 26.97
C GLN A 859 -16.51 21.63 26.19
N THR A 860 -17.60 22.29 26.59
CA THR A 860 -18.84 22.36 25.79
C THR A 860 -18.52 22.95 24.41
N SER A 861 -19.07 22.31 23.38
CA SER A 861 -18.85 22.70 21.98
C SER A 861 -20.16 22.99 21.28
N ALA A 862 -20.15 24.00 20.41
CA ALA A 862 -21.24 24.34 19.51
C ALA A 862 -20.94 23.77 18.12
N LEU A 863 -21.89 23.00 17.60
CA LEU A 863 -21.96 22.63 16.19
C LEU A 863 -22.89 23.61 15.47
N THR A 864 -22.46 24.14 14.33
CA THR A 864 -23.32 24.92 13.43
C THR A 864 -23.55 24.12 12.16
N PHE A 865 -24.77 23.62 11.97
CA PHE A 865 -25.21 22.97 10.75
C PHE A 865 -25.59 24.04 9.72
N GLU A 866 -24.96 24.03 8.56
CA GLU A 866 -25.19 25.01 7.49
C GLU A 866 -25.89 24.33 6.31
N PHE A 867 -26.85 25.00 5.67
CA PHE A 867 -27.70 24.43 4.61
C PHE A 867 -27.70 25.33 3.36
N PHE A 868 -28.12 24.79 2.22
CA PHE A 868 -28.37 25.58 1.01
C PHE A 868 -29.77 26.21 1.03
N PRO A 869 -29.94 27.49 0.63
CA PRO A 869 -28.88 28.43 0.24
C PRO A 869 -28.00 28.81 1.44
N ARG A 870 -26.68 28.85 1.23
CA ARG A 870 -25.71 29.06 2.30
C ARG A 870 -25.55 30.55 2.60
N VAL A 871 -26.58 31.11 3.20
CA VAL A 871 -26.72 32.54 3.54
C VAL A 871 -26.87 32.74 5.04
N HIS A 872 -26.71 33.98 5.50
CA HIS A 872 -26.93 34.35 6.88
C HIS A 872 -28.33 33.93 7.37
N ARG A 873 -28.37 33.33 8.56
CA ARG A 873 -29.57 32.75 9.21
C ARG A 873 -30.10 31.44 8.63
N ASN A 874 -29.48 30.84 7.61
CA ASN A 874 -29.79 29.48 7.17
C ASN A 874 -28.86 28.42 7.81
N GLY A 875 -28.50 28.66 9.08
CA GLY A 875 -27.68 27.75 9.88
C GLY A 875 -28.28 27.56 11.26
N VAL A 876 -28.06 26.38 11.82
CA VAL A 876 -28.64 25.94 13.10
C VAL A 876 -27.52 25.61 14.07
N ASN A 877 -27.57 26.20 15.26
CA ASN A 877 -26.63 25.86 16.33
C ASN A 877 -27.16 24.71 17.18
N PHE A 878 -26.25 23.82 17.56
CA PHE A 878 -26.51 22.67 18.42
C PHE A 878 -25.38 22.53 19.45
N THR A 879 -25.72 22.37 20.72
CA THR A 879 -24.72 22.36 21.80
C THR A 879 -24.44 20.95 22.30
N ILE A 880 -23.17 20.56 22.37
CA ILE A 880 -22.75 19.29 22.96
C ILE A 880 -22.04 19.57 24.28
N GLY A 881 -22.65 19.15 25.38
CA GLY A 881 -22.20 19.38 26.76
C GLY A 881 -21.59 18.15 27.45
N LEU A 882 -20.91 18.40 28.57
CA LEU A 882 -20.19 17.39 29.36
C LEU A 882 -20.93 16.93 30.63
N ARG A 883 -21.90 17.71 31.11
CA ARG A 883 -22.81 17.45 32.25
C ARG A 883 -24.11 18.25 32.03
N ASP A 884 -25.20 17.83 32.66
CA ASP A 884 -26.44 18.62 32.67
C ASP A 884 -26.13 20.06 33.15
N PRO A 885 -26.71 21.08 32.50
CA PRO A 885 -26.39 22.48 32.73
C PRO A 885 -26.62 22.97 34.17
#